data_AF-H7EJ00-F1
#
_entry.id   AF-H7EJ00-F1
#
_cell.length_a   1.000
_cell.length_b   1.000
_cell.length_c   1.000
_cell.angle_alpha   90.00
_cell.angle_beta   90.00
_cell.angle_gamma   90.00
#
_symmetry.space_group_name_H-M   'P 1'
#
loop_
_entity.id
_entity.type
_entity.pdbx_description
1 polymer ?
#
loop_
_entity_poly.entity_id
_entity_poly.type
_entity_poly.pdbx_seq_one_letter_code
_entity_poly.pdbx_strand_id
1 'polypeptide(L)'
;MKTFRKFFGILAAVLSFFAVSCSLFGDEEPSEERNFVEPALTASVRGSVAVSGAAPGVFRKSSARTALPSLNGVSYSVEASDGGRTYVAEVDAENLSFSFGELAVVEGGTEYTIKATGTVSGIEVVSGSCTVTLRPGDAFFCEVPVKPDMKSGTGSVSLEIDVGGTEIKSCAIELDGGSVSSCPVDSGGKILFEKTLDSGCYDAVFSFYSTADSSSADGVLLYEFRESVHVCKSLVTDSWFGSSAYIADGKCEITKALVDKFALSRIYVSSRKEDSKETGTRAEPYKSVARAMNALLDKDTDYTILVDGELAGAQEIPSAITTAKARSITIQGANGLDAGGMPKDSLNGKNEGTTLKISSSVPVTIKNLKITGGKNASGTGGGIYNNGTLILKGKNIIYDNKDSNGKQSNVYLPYGKKIKIDGDISGSKICVSMAFTDTNKPTVAAPATFTEDYGYGTTNASRPGAVFISDNEYAIGTTDSNEAAFMISGGSFYTPRDYDFTLSCTDSLGNSAACLYTGVAATFTVTPTVTRKETSGTPTPLYYNHADKKLYTNTGLTLTDCDETVSWAASLYCAGTKVTDITPSDVTGGIGITIPAIAYEYTYTLKVNASYLGETYDAEWDLVCANIIGTKPKPTAVGDIVFTDGSAMAYSEISTITNDQKAAAIAVIFYVGTDCSNDGSSQTLGVGLVHNKSGLAWCTSSANAHSKDITTIQCTPSGSTGPYTFTGDKNGSDNFEQLAAFSGVSDTATESKYPAFYFTKNYKDQTGSNVSGTDYESDWYLPTICELFYIWKNKSTVDAVSELCGGSKFGNSGWYWSSSQLVSTASHAYLFNLSGFWQYGDKTTTSNAQGIISSVCAIRAFD
;
A
#
# COMPACT_ATOMS: atom_id res chain seq x y z
N MET A 1 1.70 27.91 52.07
CA MET A 1 2.57 26.74 51.82
C MET A 1 3.56 27.14 50.74
N LYS A 2 4.81 27.37 51.12
CA LYS A 2 5.99 26.53 50.79
C LYS A 2 6.46 26.75 49.34
N THR A 3 7.71 27.08 48.98
CA THR A 3 9.00 27.38 49.65
C THR A 3 9.97 27.66 48.46
N PHE A 4 10.73 28.76 48.40
CA PHE A 4 12.15 28.90 48.83
C PHE A 4 13.24 28.33 47.89
N ARG A 5 14.08 29.22 47.32
CA ARG A 5 15.57 29.33 47.45
C ARG A 5 16.12 30.28 46.34
N LYS A 6 16.82 31.42 46.56
CA LYS A 6 18.08 31.75 47.29
C LYS A 6 19.29 30.97 46.74
N PHE A 7 20.49 31.49 46.42
CA PHE A 7 21.38 32.50 47.02
C PHE A 7 22.67 32.58 46.11
N PHE A 8 23.35 33.72 45.86
CA PHE A 8 24.61 34.26 46.45
C PHE A 8 25.18 35.26 45.42
N GLY A 9 25.88 36.38 45.65
CA GLY A 9 26.38 37.17 46.80
C GLY A 9 26.99 38.46 46.18
N ILE A 10 26.66 39.68 46.63
CA ILE A 10 27.27 40.50 47.69
C ILE A 10 28.78 40.77 47.51
N LEU A 11 29.17 42.06 47.39
CA LEU A 11 30.02 42.86 48.31
C LEU A 11 30.69 44.00 47.50
N ALA A 12 30.27 45.28 47.62
CA ALA A 12 30.75 46.32 48.57
C ALA A 12 31.62 47.37 47.82
N ALA A 13 31.76 48.64 48.23
CA ALA A 13 31.15 49.52 49.23
C ALA A 13 31.83 50.90 49.01
N VAL A 14 31.11 52.02 48.89
CA VAL A 14 30.74 52.97 49.97
C VAL A 14 31.65 54.21 50.03
N LEU A 15 30.98 55.32 50.37
CA LEU A 15 31.42 56.64 50.86
C LEU A 15 31.49 57.78 49.82
N SER A 16 31.05 59.02 50.09
CA SER A 16 30.18 59.66 51.08
C SER A 16 30.47 61.17 51.05
N PHE A 17 29.41 61.98 51.07
CA PHE A 17 29.25 63.20 51.90
C PHE A 17 29.85 64.60 51.55
N PHE A 18 29.02 65.59 51.95
CA PHE A 18 29.16 67.05 52.20
C PHE A 18 29.24 68.01 51.00
N ALA A 19 28.77 69.26 51.04
CA ALA A 19 27.70 70.01 51.74
C ALA A 19 27.74 71.45 51.18
N VAL A 20 26.58 72.07 50.92
CA VAL A 20 26.08 73.32 51.54
C VAL A 20 27.14 74.37 51.90
N SER A 21 27.10 75.54 51.26
CA SER A 21 26.89 76.83 51.95
C SER A 21 26.88 78.04 51.00
N CYS A 22 26.07 79.02 51.39
CA CYS A 22 25.86 80.33 50.80
C CYS A 22 27.01 81.32 51.06
N SER A 23 26.85 82.52 50.46
CA SER A 23 27.52 83.80 50.72
C SER A 23 28.90 83.93 50.05
N LEU A 24 29.42 85.09 49.66
CA LEU A 24 29.21 86.47 50.09
C LEU A 24 29.99 87.39 49.10
N PHE A 25 29.58 88.65 48.98
CA PHE A 25 30.22 89.81 48.32
C PHE A 25 31.69 89.75 47.87
N GLY A 26 31.94 90.39 46.72
CA GLY A 26 33.26 90.86 46.32
C GLY A 26 33.18 91.72 45.06
N ASP A 27 32.83 93.00 45.23
CA ASP A 27 33.16 94.07 44.28
C ASP A 27 34.69 94.18 44.19
N GLU A 28 35.23 94.10 42.99
CA GLU A 28 36.52 94.70 42.64
C GLU A 28 36.55 94.90 41.12
N GLU A 29 36.38 96.16 40.69
CA GLU A 29 36.91 96.60 39.41
C GLU A 29 38.44 96.57 39.48
N PRO A 30 39.11 96.04 38.45
CA PRO A 30 40.37 96.65 38.07
C PRO A 30 40.43 96.94 36.57
N SER A 31 40.68 98.22 36.31
CA SER A 31 41.64 98.77 35.35
C SER A 31 41.60 98.28 33.90
N GLU A 32 41.33 99.26 33.03
CA GLU A 32 41.65 99.26 31.60
C GLU A 32 43.09 98.79 31.32
N GLU A 33 43.28 97.51 30.98
CA GLU A 33 44.42 97.07 30.19
C GLU A 33 44.00 97.01 28.72
N ARG A 34 44.61 97.88 27.92
CA ARG A 34 44.66 97.74 26.46
C ARG A 34 45.39 96.43 26.14
N ASN A 35 44.66 95.33 26.10
CA ASN A 35 45.13 94.14 25.42
C ASN A 35 45.24 94.50 23.94
N PHE A 36 46.48 94.58 23.45
CA PHE A 36 46.75 94.26 22.06
C PHE A 36 46.08 92.91 21.83
N VAL A 37 44.92 92.93 21.16
CA VAL A 37 44.32 91.72 20.61
C VAL A 37 45.36 91.23 19.62
N GLU A 38 46.23 90.30 20.04
CA GLU A 38 46.97 89.48 19.10
C GLU A 38 45.95 89.01 18.06
N PRO A 39 46.23 89.21 16.76
CA PRO A 39 45.27 88.84 15.73
C PRO A 39 44.87 87.40 16.02
N ALA A 40 43.57 87.19 16.27
CA ALA A 40 43.06 85.88 16.60
C ALA A 40 43.59 84.93 15.52
N LEU A 41 44.33 83.91 15.94
CA LEU A 41 44.80 82.90 15.01
C LEU A 41 43.54 82.27 14.42
N THR A 42 43.37 82.35 13.10
CA THR A 42 42.14 81.91 12.44
C THR A 42 42.42 80.86 11.37
N ALA A 43 41.41 80.05 11.10
CA ALA A 43 41.37 79.09 10.01
C ALA A 43 40.06 79.28 9.22
N SER A 44 40.08 78.94 7.94
CA SER A 44 38.89 78.98 7.07
C SER A 44 38.42 77.57 6.77
N VAL A 45 37.11 77.35 6.87
CA VAL A 45 36.49 76.06 6.56
C VAL A 45 35.35 76.29 5.60
N ARG A 46 35.41 75.57 4.48
CA ARG A 46 34.32 75.45 3.52
C ARG A 46 33.96 73.99 3.34
N GLY A 47 32.79 73.72 2.80
CA GLY A 47 32.38 72.33 2.63
C GLY A 47 31.06 72.19 1.91
N SER A 48 30.60 70.95 1.86
CA SER A 48 29.27 70.60 1.38
C SER A 48 28.57 69.64 2.34
N VAL A 49 27.25 69.76 2.40
CA VAL A 49 26.38 68.80 3.07
C VAL A 49 26.15 67.64 2.09
N ALA A 50 26.73 66.49 2.41
CA ALA A 50 26.58 65.29 1.60
C ALA A 50 25.27 64.58 1.90
N VAL A 51 24.27 64.94 1.10
CA VAL A 51 23.00 64.21 1.04
C VAL A 51 23.13 62.86 0.34
N SER A 52 24.26 62.57 -0.32
CA SER A 52 24.58 61.22 -0.84
C SER A 52 24.69 60.16 0.29
N GLY A 53 24.99 60.59 1.51
CA GLY A 53 24.92 59.78 2.74
C GLY A 53 23.56 59.81 3.44
N ALA A 54 22.70 60.78 3.08
CA ALA A 54 21.40 61.05 3.70
C ALA A 54 20.24 60.41 2.94
N ALA A 55 20.26 60.50 1.62
CA ALA A 55 19.70 59.46 0.81
C ALA A 55 20.53 58.21 1.11
N PRO A 56 19.93 57.08 1.48
CA PRO A 56 20.64 55.98 2.09
C PRO A 56 21.61 55.27 1.12
N GLY A 57 22.74 55.90 0.75
CA GLY A 57 23.82 55.32 -0.04
C GLY A 57 24.45 54.09 0.62
N VAL A 58 24.37 54.03 1.94
CA VAL A 58 24.74 52.85 2.75
C VAL A 58 23.73 51.72 2.57
N PHE A 59 22.47 52.01 2.23
CA PHE A 59 21.45 51.02 1.84
C PHE A 59 21.40 50.81 0.31
N ARG A 60 22.01 51.69 -0.50
CA ARG A 60 22.26 51.54 -1.95
C ARG A 60 23.44 50.59 -2.25
N LYS A 61 23.58 49.47 -1.53
CA LYS A 61 24.34 48.35 -2.10
C LYS A 61 23.53 47.80 -3.26
N SER A 62 23.85 48.31 -4.46
CA SER A 62 23.46 48.05 -5.87
C SER A 62 22.41 47.00 -6.28
N SER A 63 21.59 46.46 -5.40
CA SER A 63 20.52 45.49 -5.71
C SER A 63 19.38 45.45 -4.68
N ALA A 64 19.48 46.16 -3.56
CA ALA A 64 18.38 46.25 -2.59
C ALA A 64 17.25 47.11 -3.17
N ARG A 65 16.08 46.51 -3.32
CA ARG A 65 14.86 47.14 -3.80
C ARG A 65 14.14 47.77 -2.58
N THR A 66 13.81 49.06 -2.64
CA THR A 66 13.31 49.81 -1.47
C THR A 66 12.55 51.09 -1.85
N ALA A 67 11.62 51.53 -1.00
CA ALA A 67 10.99 52.84 -1.06
C ALA A 67 11.61 53.79 -0.04
N LEU A 68 11.98 55.00 -0.47
CA LEU A 68 12.74 55.97 0.33
C LEU A 68 12.04 57.33 0.43
N PRO A 69 12.29 58.08 1.51
CA PRO A 69 11.80 59.44 1.64
C PRO A 69 12.49 60.41 0.71
N SER A 70 11.73 61.34 0.13
CA SER A 70 12.29 62.49 -0.54
C SER A 70 12.83 63.50 0.48
N LEU A 71 13.95 64.13 0.12
CA LEU A 71 14.54 65.24 0.89
C LEU A 71 14.08 66.61 0.36
N ASN A 72 12.98 66.63 -0.39
CA ASN A 72 12.41 67.85 -0.92
C ASN A 72 11.88 68.71 0.24
N GLY A 73 12.26 69.98 0.27
CA GLY A 73 11.83 70.92 1.31
C GLY A 73 12.61 70.83 2.62
N VAL A 74 13.73 70.10 2.67
CA VAL A 74 14.66 70.13 3.81
C VAL A 74 15.54 71.38 3.72
N SER A 75 15.53 72.20 4.77
CA SER A 75 16.43 73.34 4.94
C SER A 75 17.64 72.92 5.79
N TYR A 76 18.85 73.20 5.33
CA TYR A 76 20.09 72.79 6.00
C TYR A 76 20.78 73.95 6.73
N SER A 77 21.34 73.66 7.90
CA SER A 77 22.27 74.53 8.63
C SER A 77 23.51 73.74 9.01
N VAL A 78 24.66 74.41 9.08
CA VAL A 78 25.90 73.78 9.56
C VAL A 78 26.47 74.58 10.71
N GLU A 79 26.78 73.87 11.79
CA GLU A 79 27.34 74.40 13.01
C GLU A 79 28.75 73.84 13.21
N ALA A 80 29.73 74.69 13.50
CA ALA A 80 31.06 74.28 13.96
C ALA A 80 31.24 74.65 15.43
N SER A 81 31.59 73.68 16.28
CA SER A 81 31.84 73.91 17.71
C SER A 81 33.12 73.24 18.20
N ASP A 82 33.87 73.94 19.05
CA ASP A 82 35.07 73.44 19.75
C ASP A 82 34.79 73.06 21.22
N GLY A 83 33.51 73.02 21.62
CA GLY A 83 33.07 72.77 23.00
C GLY A 83 32.92 74.02 23.87
N GLY A 84 33.42 75.18 23.44
CA GLY A 84 33.24 76.47 24.12
C GLY A 84 32.68 77.59 23.22
N ARG A 85 32.94 77.52 21.92
CA ARG A 85 32.48 78.47 20.89
C ARG A 85 31.66 77.73 19.85
N THR A 86 30.75 78.48 19.22
CA THR A 86 29.85 77.95 18.18
C THR A 86 29.77 78.94 17.03
N TYR A 87 29.92 78.44 15.82
CA TYR A 87 29.78 79.19 14.58
C TYR A 87 28.70 78.54 13.74
N VAL A 88 27.83 79.34 13.13
CA VAL A 88 26.77 78.85 12.25
C VAL A 88 27.00 79.39 10.85
N ALA A 89 26.91 78.51 9.86
CA ALA A 89 26.96 78.87 8.45
C ALA A 89 25.60 78.55 7.80
N GLU A 90 25.13 79.49 6.99
CA GLU A 90 24.04 79.26 6.05
C GLU A 90 24.52 78.28 4.96
N VAL A 91 23.62 77.40 4.54
CA VAL A 91 23.88 76.44 3.46
C VAL A 91 23.24 76.96 2.19
N ASP A 92 24.01 77.03 1.11
CA ASP A 92 23.49 77.29 -0.22
C ASP A 92 22.54 76.15 -0.62
N ALA A 93 21.26 76.47 -0.82
CA ALA A 93 20.23 75.48 -1.14
C ALA A 93 20.44 74.79 -2.50
N GLU A 94 21.12 75.44 -3.45
CA GLU A 94 21.34 74.87 -4.79
C GLU A 94 22.51 73.88 -4.80
N ASN A 95 23.61 74.24 -4.15
CA ASN A 95 24.85 73.46 -4.19
C ASN A 95 25.09 72.63 -2.91
N LEU A 96 24.24 72.82 -1.89
CA LEU A 96 24.41 72.29 -0.54
C LEU A 96 25.79 72.63 0.05
N SER A 97 26.38 73.75 -0.35
CA SER A 97 27.70 74.19 0.12
C SER A 97 27.59 75.18 1.27
N PHE A 98 28.56 75.16 2.18
CA PHE A 98 28.67 76.11 3.28
C PHE A 98 30.09 76.65 3.39
N SER A 99 30.23 77.84 3.99
CA SER A 99 31.52 78.38 4.40
C SER A 99 31.36 79.03 5.75
N PHE A 100 32.20 78.62 6.69
CA PHE A 100 32.50 79.45 7.83
C PHE A 100 33.42 80.58 7.37
N GLY A 101 33.33 81.74 8.00
CA GLY A 101 34.33 82.79 7.83
C GLY A 101 35.64 82.36 8.48
N GLU A 102 36.15 83.20 9.38
CA GLU A 102 37.34 82.87 10.17
C GLU A 102 36.96 82.21 11.50
N LEU A 103 37.34 80.94 11.67
CA LEU A 103 37.21 80.18 12.91
C LEU A 103 38.45 80.40 13.79
N ALA A 104 38.26 80.71 15.07
CA ALA A 104 39.36 81.04 15.97
C ALA A 104 40.06 79.78 16.52
N VAL A 105 41.33 79.60 16.20
CA VAL A 105 42.16 78.45 16.56
C VAL A 105 43.26 78.83 17.55
N VAL A 106 43.90 77.84 18.18
CA VAL A 106 45.12 78.02 18.98
C VAL A 106 46.34 77.46 18.23
N GLU A 107 47.55 77.85 18.63
CA GLU A 107 48.80 77.49 17.95
C GLU A 107 49.04 75.97 17.86
N GLY A 108 48.55 75.19 18.85
CA GLY A 108 48.58 73.72 18.84
C GLY A 108 47.51 73.05 17.96
N GLY A 109 46.60 73.83 17.38
CA GLY A 109 45.40 73.38 16.69
C GLY A 109 44.17 73.30 17.61
N THR A 110 43.00 73.60 17.06
CA THR A 110 41.70 73.47 17.74
C THR A 110 40.88 72.40 17.04
N GLU A 111 40.32 71.47 17.81
CA GLU A 111 39.41 70.47 17.29
C GLU A 111 38.00 71.05 17.19
N TYR A 112 37.43 71.04 15.99
CA TYR A 112 36.07 71.43 15.71
C TYR A 112 35.23 70.22 15.33
N THR A 113 34.05 70.10 15.94
CA THR A 113 32.97 69.25 15.44
C THR A 113 32.08 70.08 14.53
N ILE A 114 32.03 69.70 13.26
CA ILE A 114 31.17 70.30 12.25
C ILE A 114 29.93 69.44 12.13
N LYS A 115 28.78 69.94 12.60
CA LYS A 115 27.48 69.28 12.56
C LYS A 115 26.60 69.92 11.49
N ALA A 116 26.17 69.15 10.51
CA ALA A 116 25.13 69.54 9.57
C ALA A 116 23.77 69.01 10.05
N THR A 117 22.76 69.88 10.03
CA THR A 117 21.39 69.57 10.45
C THR A 117 20.42 70.00 9.35
N GLY A 118 19.56 69.10 8.90
CA GLY A 118 18.47 69.41 7.99
C GLY A 118 17.13 69.39 8.72
N THR A 119 16.30 70.40 8.47
CA THR A 119 15.00 70.58 9.12
C THR A 119 13.86 70.70 8.13
N VAL A 120 12.70 70.17 8.50
CA VAL A 120 11.41 70.40 7.82
C VAL A 120 10.46 71.04 8.81
N SER A 121 9.96 72.24 8.51
CA SER A 121 9.11 73.01 9.43
C SER A 121 9.73 73.20 10.83
N GLY A 122 11.07 73.35 10.90
CA GLY A 122 11.82 73.52 12.14
C GLY A 122 12.11 72.22 12.93
N ILE A 123 11.69 71.06 12.44
CA ILE A 123 11.98 69.75 13.05
C ILE A 123 13.21 69.16 12.40
N GLU A 124 14.22 68.75 13.18
CA GLU A 124 15.40 68.01 12.69
C GLU A 124 14.96 66.65 12.11
N VAL A 125 15.26 66.45 10.82
CA VAL A 125 14.91 65.23 10.06
C VAL A 125 16.14 64.48 9.55
N VAL A 126 17.25 65.17 9.33
CA VAL A 126 18.55 64.60 8.97
C VAL A 126 19.64 65.29 9.78
N SER A 127 20.64 64.54 10.22
CA SER A 127 21.83 65.15 10.82
C SER A 127 23.07 64.29 10.64
N GLY A 128 24.22 64.93 10.75
CA GLY A 128 25.52 64.28 10.65
C GLY A 128 26.60 65.21 11.17
N SER A 129 27.72 64.64 11.56
CA SER A 129 28.87 65.42 11.99
C SER A 129 30.18 64.79 11.56
N CYS A 130 31.20 65.62 11.43
CA CYS A 130 32.59 65.21 11.33
C CYS A 130 33.43 66.07 12.27
N THR A 131 34.61 65.55 12.64
CA THR A 131 35.53 66.25 13.52
C THR A 131 36.82 66.53 12.75
N VAL A 132 37.32 67.77 12.84
CA VAL A 132 38.56 68.21 12.21
C VAL A 132 39.40 69.02 13.18
N THR A 133 40.71 68.80 13.19
CA THR A 133 41.66 69.67 13.91
C THR A 133 42.20 70.73 12.96
N LEU A 134 41.96 72.01 13.27
CA LEU A 134 42.37 73.16 12.46
C LEU A 134 43.51 73.91 13.13
N ARG A 135 44.54 74.27 12.36
CA ARG A 135 45.69 75.08 12.78
C ARG A 135 45.63 76.48 12.18
N PRO A 136 46.37 77.45 12.74
CA PRO A 136 46.38 78.82 12.23
C PRO A 136 46.75 78.87 10.73
N GLY A 137 45.92 79.53 9.93
CA GLY A 137 46.09 79.67 8.48
C GLY A 137 45.56 78.51 7.64
N ASP A 138 45.01 77.45 8.25
CA ASP A 138 44.44 76.33 7.49
C ASP A 138 43.26 76.77 6.60
N ALA A 139 43.19 76.19 5.40
CA ALA A 139 42.06 76.30 4.48
C ALA A 139 41.52 74.89 4.20
N PHE A 140 40.52 74.48 4.98
CA PHE A 140 40.02 73.11 4.96
C PHE A 140 38.73 72.98 4.15
N PHE A 141 38.62 71.90 3.38
CA PHE A 141 37.38 71.50 2.72
C PHE A 141 36.86 70.21 3.37
N CYS A 142 35.59 70.18 3.76
CA CYS A 142 34.96 68.96 4.27
C CYS A 142 33.61 68.66 3.64
N GLU A 143 33.32 67.37 3.59
CA GLU A 143 32.02 66.85 3.21
C GLU A 143 31.37 66.30 4.49
N VAL A 144 30.20 66.82 4.87
CA VAL A 144 29.50 66.39 6.08
C VAL A 144 28.35 65.46 5.68
N PRO A 145 28.49 64.13 5.83
CA PRO A 145 27.43 63.19 5.48
C PRO A 145 26.31 63.28 6.52
N VAL A 146 25.13 63.71 6.09
CA VAL A 146 23.93 63.70 6.95
C VAL A 146 23.20 62.37 6.80
N LYS A 147 22.43 61.95 7.82
CA LYS A 147 21.62 60.73 7.81
C LYS A 147 20.22 61.03 8.35
N PRO A 148 19.16 60.40 7.83
CA PRO A 148 17.81 60.57 8.37
C PRO A 148 17.70 60.02 9.78
N ASP A 149 16.91 60.70 10.63
CA ASP A 149 16.52 60.15 11.91
C ASP A 149 15.43 59.09 11.71
N MET A 150 15.83 57.83 11.86
CA MET A 150 14.92 56.67 11.82
C MET A 150 14.61 56.11 13.22
N LYS A 151 15.04 56.78 14.30
CA LYS A 151 14.91 56.22 15.66
C LYS A 151 13.65 56.69 16.39
N SER A 152 13.03 57.80 15.98
CA SER A 152 11.93 58.42 16.72
C SER A 152 11.01 59.27 15.85
N GLY A 153 9.77 59.47 16.31
CA GLY A 153 8.77 60.27 15.61
C GLY A 153 8.08 59.53 14.47
N THR A 154 7.25 60.24 13.70
CA THR A 154 6.46 59.67 12.59
C THR A 154 6.83 60.32 11.26
N GLY A 155 6.69 59.55 10.19
CA GLY A 155 6.76 60.02 8.80
C GLY A 155 5.50 59.61 8.03
N SER A 156 5.33 60.15 6.83
CA SER A 156 4.27 59.72 5.92
C SER A 156 4.83 58.90 4.77
N VAL A 157 4.00 58.01 4.24
CA VAL A 157 4.20 57.25 3.01
C VAL A 157 3.17 57.73 2.01
N SER A 158 3.57 57.92 0.76
CA SER A 158 2.73 58.27 -0.38
C SER A 158 3.32 57.64 -1.64
N LEU A 159 3.18 56.31 -1.75
CA LEU A 159 3.78 55.55 -2.86
C LEU A 159 2.74 55.29 -3.94
N GLU A 160 3.08 55.67 -5.17
CA GLU A 160 2.29 55.40 -6.37
C GLU A 160 2.77 54.10 -7.04
N ILE A 161 1.83 53.25 -7.44
CA ILE A 161 2.08 52.03 -8.22
C ILE A 161 1.16 52.06 -9.43
N ASP A 162 1.74 52.04 -10.63
CA ASP A 162 0.99 51.98 -11.88
C ASP A 162 0.63 50.53 -12.19
N VAL A 163 -0.66 50.26 -12.40
CA VAL A 163 -1.17 48.94 -12.81
C VAL A 163 -2.00 49.04 -14.09
N GLY A 164 -1.83 50.14 -14.83
CA GLY A 164 -2.53 50.44 -16.07
C GLY A 164 -2.41 49.31 -17.09
N GLY A 165 -3.52 48.98 -17.75
CA GLY A 165 -3.55 47.91 -18.75
C GLY A 165 -3.58 46.48 -18.18
N THR A 166 -3.70 46.32 -16.86
CA THR A 166 -3.93 45.01 -16.22
C THR A 166 -5.37 44.85 -15.73
N GLU A 167 -5.72 43.62 -15.36
CA GLU A 167 -6.96 43.27 -14.66
C GLU A 167 -6.95 43.58 -13.15
N ILE A 168 -5.88 44.16 -12.59
CA ILE A 168 -5.78 44.53 -11.17
C ILE A 168 -6.80 45.61 -10.82
N LYS A 169 -7.42 45.46 -9.64
CA LYS A 169 -8.44 46.36 -9.10
C LYS A 169 -8.16 46.84 -7.67
N SER A 170 -7.29 46.16 -6.93
CA SER A 170 -6.81 46.62 -5.62
C SER A 170 -5.45 46.02 -5.26
N CYS A 171 -4.81 46.58 -4.22
CA CYS A 171 -3.61 46.04 -3.58
C CYS A 171 -3.84 45.96 -2.07
N ALA A 172 -3.54 44.80 -1.47
CA ALA A 172 -3.33 44.68 -0.03
C ALA A 172 -1.84 44.92 0.27
N ILE A 173 -1.56 45.71 1.29
CA ILE A 173 -0.20 46.01 1.73
C ILE A 173 -0.06 45.60 3.19
N GLU A 174 0.75 44.58 3.45
CA GLU A 174 1.05 44.08 4.80
C GLU A 174 2.45 44.52 5.22
N LEU A 175 2.55 45.20 6.35
CA LEU A 175 3.83 45.60 6.96
C LEU A 175 4.17 44.66 8.12
N ASP A 176 5.46 44.38 8.34
CA ASP A 176 5.96 43.71 9.54
C ASP A 176 5.54 44.49 10.81
N GLY A 177 4.63 43.88 11.58
CA GLY A 177 3.87 44.58 12.64
C GLY A 177 2.35 44.49 12.46
N GLY A 178 1.87 43.89 11.37
CA GLY A 178 0.48 43.42 11.20
C GLY A 178 -0.51 44.46 10.69
N SER A 179 -0.03 45.62 10.23
CA SER A 179 -0.91 46.63 9.65
C SER A 179 -1.18 46.27 8.19
N VAL A 180 -2.44 46.01 7.85
CA VAL A 180 -2.89 45.75 6.48
C VAL A 180 -3.65 46.97 5.95
N SER A 181 -3.27 47.47 4.78
CA SER A 181 -4.02 48.50 4.05
C SER A 181 -4.59 47.91 2.77
N SER A 182 -5.87 48.17 2.48
CA SER A 182 -6.50 47.86 1.18
C SER A 182 -6.56 49.15 0.38
N CYS A 183 -5.90 49.16 -0.78
CA CYS A 183 -5.79 50.32 -1.67
C CYS A 183 -6.45 49.99 -3.01
N PRO A 184 -7.61 50.60 -3.35
CA PRO A 184 -8.26 50.38 -4.65
C PRO A 184 -7.48 51.06 -5.78
N VAL A 185 -7.68 50.58 -7.01
CA VAL A 185 -7.19 51.23 -8.24
C VAL A 185 -8.05 52.44 -8.55
N ASP A 186 -7.42 53.59 -8.81
CA ASP A 186 -8.09 54.82 -9.18
C ASP A 186 -8.55 54.82 -10.66
N SER A 187 -9.19 55.91 -11.10
CA SER A 187 -9.66 56.04 -12.48
C SER A 187 -8.53 56.15 -13.52
N GLY A 188 -7.30 56.42 -13.10
CA GLY A 188 -6.10 56.47 -13.93
C GLY A 188 -5.37 55.13 -14.04
N GLY A 189 -5.82 54.08 -13.35
CA GLY A 189 -5.13 52.79 -13.33
C GLY A 189 -3.98 52.74 -12.32
N LYS A 190 -3.97 53.62 -11.32
CA LYS A 190 -2.92 53.71 -10.31
C LYS A 190 -3.42 53.30 -8.93
N ILE A 191 -2.51 52.83 -8.10
CA ILE A 191 -2.74 52.55 -6.69
C ILE A 191 -1.88 53.51 -5.88
N LEU A 192 -2.50 54.20 -4.93
CA LEU A 192 -1.82 55.12 -4.02
C LEU A 192 -1.82 54.53 -2.61
N PHE A 193 -0.63 54.31 -2.06
CA PHE A 193 -0.44 53.89 -0.68
C PHE A 193 -0.10 55.09 0.20
N GLU A 194 -1.10 55.57 0.94
CA GLU A 194 -0.95 56.68 1.89
C GLU A 194 -1.07 56.21 3.33
N LYS A 195 -0.03 56.46 4.15
CA LYS A 195 -0.06 56.10 5.57
C LYS A 195 0.91 56.91 6.40
N THR A 196 0.51 57.30 7.61
CA THR A 196 1.43 57.81 8.63
C THR A 196 1.91 56.64 9.48
N LEU A 197 3.23 56.50 9.60
CA LEU A 197 3.89 55.41 10.31
C LEU A 197 4.96 55.98 11.25
N ASP A 198 5.32 55.20 12.27
CA ASP A 198 6.50 55.50 13.07
C ASP A 198 7.75 55.44 12.21
N SER A 199 8.79 56.18 12.59
CA SER A 199 10.04 56.18 11.85
C SER A 199 10.73 54.82 12.01
N GLY A 200 11.18 54.24 10.90
CA GLY A 200 11.69 52.88 10.85
C GLY A 200 11.87 52.34 9.44
N CYS A 201 12.23 51.06 9.36
CA CYS A 201 12.29 50.30 8.11
C CYS A 201 11.31 49.14 8.23
N TYR A 202 10.36 49.07 7.29
CA TYR A 202 9.31 48.06 7.29
C TYR A 202 9.48 47.11 6.12
N ASP A 203 9.40 45.80 6.36
CA ASP A 203 9.29 44.81 5.30
C ASP A 203 7.82 44.71 4.86
N ALA A 204 7.55 45.17 3.64
CA ALA A 204 6.21 45.26 3.09
C ALA A 204 5.95 44.17 2.05
N VAL A 205 4.79 43.53 2.13
CA VAL A 205 4.26 42.61 1.10
C VAL A 205 3.13 43.32 0.36
N PHE A 206 3.28 43.46 -0.96
CA PHE A 206 2.29 44.05 -1.85
C PHE A 206 1.61 42.94 -2.65
N SER A 207 0.33 42.71 -2.38
CA SER A 207 -0.47 41.64 -2.98
C SER A 207 -1.61 42.26 -3.79
N PHE A 208 -1.64 42.00 -5.11
CA PHE A 208 -2.56 42.67 -6.05
C PHE A 208 -3.72 41.76 -6.43
N TYR A 209 -4.95 42.28 -6.39
CA TYR A 209 -6.16 41.49 -6.55
C TYR A 209 -7.05 41.95 -7.71
N SER A 210 -7.83 41.01 -8.24
CA SER A 210 -8.79 41.23 -9.34
C SER A 210 -10.09 41.96 -8.94
N THR A 211 -10.32 42.18 -7.64
CA THR A 211 -11.50 42.86 -7.09
C THR A 211 -11.13 44.21 -6.49
N ALA A 212 -12.07 45.15 -6.45
CA ALA A 212 -11.84 46.49 -5.90
C ALA A 212 -11.58 46.50 -4.38
N ASP A 213 -12.01 45.44 -3.70
CA ASP A 213 -11.69 45.16 -2.30
C ASP A 213 -10.75 43.95 -2.24
N SER A 214 -9.54 44.17 -1.72
CA SER A 214 -8.51 43.14 -1.57
C SER A 214 -8.85 42.10 -0.47
N SER A 215 -9.87 42.36 0.35
CA SER A 215 -10.39 41.41 1.34
C SER A 215 -11.57 40.58 0.83
N SER A 216 -12.00 40.83 -0.42
CA SER A 216 -13.09 40.08 -1.03
C SER A 216 -12.72 38.61 -1.17
N ALA A 217 -13.62 37.72 -0.71
CA ALA A 217 -13.51 36.28 -0.95
C ALA A 217 -13.58 35.91 -2.44
N ASP A 218 -13.96 36.84 -3.33
CA ASP A 218 -13.92 36.66 -4.78
C ASP A 218 -12.61 37.15 -5.41
N GLY A 219 -11.79 37.92 -4.68
CA GLY A 219 -10.53 38.49 -5.16
C GLY A 219 -9.46 37.44 -5.44
N VAL A 220 -8.91 37.44 -6.65
CA VAL A 220 -7.83 36.53 -7.05
C VAL A 220 -6.50 37.26 -6.94
N LEU A 221 -5.49 36.64 -6.34
CA LEU A 221 -4.13 37.19 -6.32
C LEU A 221 -3.53 37.13 -7.73
N LEU A 222 -3.26 38.30 -8.30
CA LEU A 222 -2.76 38.50 -9.66
C LEU A 222 -1.25 38.73 -9.72
N TYR A 223 -0.68 39.30 -8.66
CA TYR A 223 0.76 39.53 -8.52
C TYR A 223 1.10 39.72 -7.05
N GLU A 224 2.33 39.38 -6.66
CA GLU A 224 2.85 39.71 -5.34
C GLU A 224 4.33 40.05 -5.44
N PHE A 225 4.76 41.07 -4.69
CA PHE A 225 6.16 41.35 -4.47
C PHE A 225 6.43 41.85 -3.04
N ARG A 226 7.70 41.87 -2.64
CA ARG A 226 8.15 42.32 -1.31
C ARG A 226 9.19 43.41 -1.44
N GLU A 227 9.06 44.47 -0.65
CA GLU A 227 9.96 45.62 -0.65
C GLU A 227 10.15 46.18 0.75
N SER A 228 11.30 46.81 1.01
CA SER A 228 11.53 47.53 2.27
C SER A 228 11.10 49.00 2.14
N VAL A 229 10.21 49.46 3.02
CA VAL A 229 9.68 50.84 3.07
C VAL A 229 10.35 51.59 4.21
N HIS A 230 11.13 52.61 3.90
CA HIS A 230 11.84 53.43 4.89
C HIS A 230 11.03 54.66 5.24
N VAL A 231 10.60 54.76 6.49
CA VAL A 231 9.85 55.91 7.02
C VAL A 231 10.78 56.73 7.90
N CYS A 232 10.95 58.00 7.57
CA CYS A 232 11.78 58.91 8.34
C CYS A 232 10.94 60.04 8.94
N LYS A 233 11.36 60.52 10.10
CA LYS A 233 10.66 61.54 10.88
C LYS A 233 10.37 62.78 10.04
N SER A 234 9.10 63.19 9.98
CA SER A 234 8.60 64.38 9.28
C SER A 234 8.95 64.45 7.78
N LEU A 235 9.33 63.33 7.17
CA LEU A 235 9.58 63.20 5.73
C LEU A 235 8.48 62.35 5.06
N VAL A 236 8.39 62.47 3.74
CA VAL A 236 7.43 61.73 2.91
C VAL A 236 8.17 60.67 2.10
N THR A 237 7.77 59.41 2.26
CA THR A 237 8.24 58.24 1.49
C THR A 237 7.45 58.13 0.21
N ASP A 238 7.98 58.67 -0.89
CA ASP A 238 7.26 58.90 -2.15
C ASP A 238 7.96 58.33 -3.40
N SER A 239 9.15 57.75 -3.23
CA SER A 239 10.03 57.40 -4.35
C SER A 239 10.49 55.95 -4.25
N TRP A 240 10.42 55.22 -5.37
CA TRP A 240 10.95 53.86 -5.48
C TRP A 240 12.42 53.89 -5.88
N PHE A 241 13.22 52.99 -5.32
CA PHE A 241 14.64 52.87 -5.62
C PHE A 241 15.05 51.41 -5.84
N GLY A 242 16.01 51.22 -6.73
CA GLY A 242 16.48 49.91 -7.18
C GLY A 242 16.07 49.62 -8.61
N SER A 243 16.34 48.40 -9.06
CA SER A 243 15.91 47.90 -10.36
C SER A 243 15.30 46.52 -10.18
N SER A 244 14.08 46.35 -10.67
CA SER A 244 13.38 45.06 -10.70
C SER A 244 12.54 45.00 -11.98
N ALA A 245 11.84 43.90 -12.21
CA ALA A 245 10.95 43.81 -13.35
C ALA A 245 9.74 44.78 -13.25
N TYR A 246 9.43 45.25 -12.03
CA TYR A 246 8.34 46.17 -11.73
C TYR A 246 8.81 47.53 -11.17
N ILE A 247 10.12 47.76 -11.01
CA ILE A 247 10.69 49.05 -10.59
C ILE A 247 11.69 49.51 -11.65
N ALA A 248 11.35 50.61 -12.33
CA ALA A 248 12.18 51.26 -13.34
C ALA A 248 12.07 52.79 -13.23
N ASP A 249 13.20 53.49 -13.34
CA ASP A 249 13.28 54.96 -13.35
C ASP A 249 12.54 55.65 -12.19
N GLY A 250 12.62 55.06 -10.99
CA GLY A 250 12.00 55.60 -9.77
C GLY A 250 10.49 55.35 -9.65
N LYS A 251 9.90 54.61 -10.59
CA LYS A 251 8.48 54.26 -10.62
C LYS A 251 8.29 52.77 -10.37
N CYS A 252 7.14 52.41 -9.80
CA CYS A 252 6.68 51.04 -9.68
C CYS A 252 5.55 50.79 -10.69
N GLU A 253 5.73 49.86 -11.62
CA GLU A 253 4.78 49.52 -12.67
C GLU A 253 4.57 47.99 -12.73
N ILE A 254 3.32 47.55 -12.56
CA ILE A 254 2.92 46.15 -12.71
C ILE A 254 2.29 45.99 -14.09
N THR A 255 3.11 45.56 -15.05
CA THR A 255 2.66 45.34 -16.43
C THR A 255 1.83 44.06 -16.56
N LYS A 256 1.01 43.99 -17.61
CA LYS A 256 0.25 42.78 -17.94
C LYS A 256 1.15 41.54 -18.11
N ALA A 257 2.33 41.70 -18.70
CA ALA A 257 3.28 40.61 -18.86
C ALA A 257 3.77 40.03 -17.52
N LEU A 258 3.87 40.85 -16.46
CA LEU A 258 4.21 40.37 -15.12
C LEU A 258 3.08 39.60 -14.47
N VAL A 259 1.84 40.09 -14.61
CA VAL A 259 0.63 39.41 -14.14
C VAL A 259 0.47 38.06 -14.85
N ASP A 260 0.58 38.04 -16.18
CA ASP A 260 0.46 36.82 -16.99
C ASP A 260 1.56 35.81 -16.62
N LYS A 261 2.79 36.27 -16.34
CA LYS A 261 3.89 35.40 -15.88
C LYS A 261 3.71 34.90 -14.45
N PHE A 262 2.99 35.63 -13.61
CA PHE A 262 2.71 35.24 -12.23
C PHE A 262 1.53 34.27 -12.14
N ALA A 263 0.60 34.32 -13.08
CA ALA A 263 -0.56 33.44 -13.13
C ALA A 263 -0.17 31.97 -12.91
N LEU A 264 -0.72 31.37 -11.86
CA LEU A 264 -0.38 30.02 -11.46
C LEU A 264 -0.93 29.02 -12.48
N SER A 265 -0.07 28.43 -13.30
CA SER A 265 -0.45 27.26 -14.12
C SER A 265 -0.72 26.01 -13.27
N ARG A 266 -0.29 26.02 -11.99
CA ARG A 266 -0.52 24.95 -11.01
C ARG A 266 -1.17 25.52 -9.76
N ILE A 267 -2.43 25.15 -9.54
CA ILE A 267 -3.25 25.65 -8.45
C ILE A 267 -3.60 24.50 -7.52
N TYR A 268 -3.36 24.65 -6.22
CA TYR A 268 -3.70 23.65 -5.21
C TYR A 268 -5.07 23.93 -4.61
N VAL A 269 -5.84 22.86 -4.39
CA VAL A 269 -7.11 22.88 -3.67
C VAL A 269 -7.06 21.88 -2.49
N SER A 270 -7.56 22.27 -1.32
CA SER A 270 -7.54 21.44 -0.11
C SER A 270 -8.58 21.90 0.90
N SER A 271 -9.13 20.96 1.69
CA SER A 271 -10.07 21.26 2.77
C SER A 271 -9.42 21.85 4.03
N ARG A 272 -8.09 22.04 4.04
CA ARG A 272 -7.31 22.47 5.22
C ARG A 272 -7.35 23.97 5.52
N LYS A 273 -7.85 24.81 4.59
CA LYS A 273 -7.81 26.28 4.67
C LYS A 273 -9.18 26.90 4.31
N GLU A 274 -9.36 28.20 4.54
CA GLU A 274 -10.64 28.93 4.50
C GLU A 274 -10.57 30.09 3.50
N ASP A 275 -11.30 30.00 2.36
CA ASP A 275 -11.24 30.78 1.08
C ASP A 275 -10.98 32.32 1.08
N SER A 276 -10.88 32.96 2.23
CA SER A 276 -10.70 34.40 2.40
C SER A 276 -9.32 34.97 2.04
N LYS A 277 -8.23 34.17 1.99
CA LYS A 277 -6.84 34.70 1.76
C LYS A 277 -5.92 33.79 0.94
N GLU A 278 -6.44 32.70 0.40
CA GLU A 278 -5.68 31.65 -0.26
C GLU A 278 -5.15 32.15 -1.60
N THR A 279 -3.93 31.75 -1.93
CA THR A 279 -3.26 32.16 -3.18
C THR A 279 -3.30 31.06 -4.23
N GLY A 280 -3.86 29.89 -3.91
CA GLY A 280 -3.82 28.71 -4.77
C GLY A 280 -2.45 28.03 -4.79
N THR A 281 -1.50 28.47 -3.96
CA THR A 281 -0.22 27.77 -3.76
C THR A 281 -0.42 26.56 -2.85
N ARG A 282 0.57 25.65 -2.76
CA ARG A 282 0.44 24.49 -1.86
C ARG A 282 0.35 24.87 -0.38
N ALA A 283 1.01 25.98 0.02
CA ALA A 283 0.99 26.46 1.40
C ALA A 283 -0.35 27.14 1.74
N GLU A 284 -0.95 27.82 0.76
CA GLU A 284 -2.25 28.50 0.86
C GLU A 284 -3.19 28.03 -0.27
N PRO A 285 -3.63 26.76 -0.24
CA PRO A 285 -4.47 26.17 -1.29
C PRO A 285 -5.91 26.65 -1.20
N TYR A 286 -6.60 26.83 -2.32
CA TYR A 286 -8.03 27.19 -2.32
C TYR A 286 -8.89 26.07 -1.69
N LYS A 287 -10.03 26.42 -1.07
CA LYS A 287 -10.93 25.45 -0.42
C LYS A 287 -11.81 24.67 -1.39
N SER A 288 -11.97 25.15 -2.62
CA SER A 288 -12.81 24.51 -3.64
C SER A 288 -12.25 24.61 -5.05
N VAL A 289 -12.67 23.68 -5.92
CA VAL A 289 -12.38 23.75 -7.36
C VAL A 289 -13.01 25.00 -7.97
N ALA A 290 -14.23 25.37 -7.55
CA ALA A 290 -14.92 26.55 -8.05
C ALA A 290 -14.13 27.84 -7.79
N ARG A 291 -13.52 27.96 -6.60
CA ARG A 291 -12.63 29.08 -6.27
C ARG A 291 -11.39 29.11 -7.17
N ALA A 292 -10.77 27.96 -7.42
CA ALA A 292 -9.63 27.84 -8.33
C ALA A 292 -9.95 28.29 -9.76
N MET A 293 -11.20 28.15 -10.21
CA MET A 293 -11.62 28.60 -11.55
C MET A 293 -11.56 30.12 -11.73
N ASN A 294 -11.62 30.90 -10.65
CA ASN A 294 -11.47 32.36 -10.72
C ASN A 294 -10.04 32.77 -11.07
N ALA A 295 -9.04 31.93 -10.74
CA ALA A 295 -7.63 32.17 -11.01
C ALA A 295 -7.19 31.85 -12.44
N LEU A 296 -8.11 31.38 -13.30
CA LEU A 296 -7.84 31.10 -14.71
C LEU A 296 -8.02 32.38 -15.54
N LEU A 297 -6.93 32.89 -16.11
CA LEU A 297 -6.88 34.21 -16.75
C LEU A 297 -6.22 34.21 -18.13
N ASP A 298 -5.55 33.12 -18.52
CA ASP A 298 -4.80 33.03 -19.76
C ASP A 298 -5.35 31.93 -20.69
N LYS A 299 -5.89 32.36 -21.84
CA LYS A 299 -6.41 31.49 -22.91
C LYS A 299 -5.40 30.49 -23.48
N ASP A 300 -4.10 30.77 -23.39
CA ASP A 300 -3.05 29.96 -24.01
C ASP A 300 -2.41 28.97 -23.01
N THR A 301 -2.77 29.07 -21.72
CA THR A 301 -2.23 28.24 -20.65
C THR A 301 -3.05 26.98 -20.39
N ASP A 302 -2.36 25.85 -20.22
CA ASP A 302 -2.94 24.62 -19.67
C ASP A 302 -2.81 24.63 -18.15
N TYR A 303 -3.95 24.73 -17.46
CA TYR A 303 -3.97 24.81 -16.01
C TYR A 303 -4.07 23.42 -15.37
N THR A 304 -3.37 23.23 -14.26
CA THR A 304 -3.46 22.02 -13.43
C THR A 304 -3.97 22.36 -12.04
N ILE A 305 -5.13 21.82 -11.68
CA ILE A 305 -5.71 21.88 -10.35
C ILE A 305 -5.29 20.62 -9.57
N LEU A 306 -4.56 20.81 -8.48
CA LEU A 306 -3.96 19.77 -7.64
C LEU A 306 -4.78 19.61 -6.35
N VAL A 307 -5.49 18.50 -6.24
CA VAL A 307 -6.27 18.15 -5.03
C VAL A 307 -5.33 17.57 -3.99
N ASP A 308 -5.14 18.24 -2.85
CA ASP A 308 -4.26 17.79 -1.76
C ASP A 308 -5.10 17.28 -0.58
N GLY A 309 -5.24 15.95 -0.50
CA GLY A 309 -6.08 15.23 0.46
C GLY A 309 -7.50 14.94 -0.04
N GLU A 310 -8.46 14.83 0.88
CA GLU A 310 -9.89 14.76 0.56
C GLU A 310 -10.49 16.18 0.52
N LEU A 311 -11.09 16.53 -0.62
CA LEU A 311 -11.89 17.75 -0.80
C LEU A 311 -13.38 17.42 -0.69
N ALA A 312 -13.99 17.84 0.40
CA ALA A 312 -15.39 17.53 0.71
C ALA A 312 -16.37 18.56 0.10
N GLY A 313 -17.58 18.10 -0.21
CA GLY A 313 -18.67 18.90 -0.78
C GLY A 313 -18.70 18.91 -2.31
N ALA A 314 -19.79 19.45 -2.87
CA ALA A 314 -19.97 19.60 -4.31
C ALA A 314 -18.94 20.55 -4.92
N GLN A 315 -18.32 20.14 -6.03
CA GLN A 315 -17.36 20.93 -6.79
C GLN A 315 -17.96 21.31 -8.16
N GLU A 316 -17.58 22.46 -8.69
CA GLU A 316 -18.09 22.94 -9.98
C GLU A 316 -16.99 23.61 -10.82
N ILE A 317 -17.00 23.29 -12.12
CA ILE A 317 -16.37 24.07 -13.18
C ILE A 317 -17.51 24.76 -13.96
N PRO A 318 -17.74 26.06 -13.73
CA PRO A 318 -18.91 26.74 -14.28
C PRO A 318 -18.76 27.01 -15.78
N SER A 319 -19.89 27.23 -16.46
CA SER A 319 -19.91 27.54 -17.90
C SER A 319 -19.26 28.88 -18.26
N ALA A 320 -19.08 29.76 -17.26
CA ALA A 320 -18.33 31.01 -17.41
C ALA A 320 -16.83 30.80 -17.68
N ILE A 321 -16.31 29.58 -17.45
CA ILE A 321 -14.97 29.20 -17.86
C ILE A 321 -15.03 28.80 -19.33
N THR A 322 -14.42 29.63 -20.19
CA THR A 322 -14.38 29.45 -21.64
C THR A 322 -12.93 29.40 -22.10
N THR A 323 -12.71 29.13 -23.39
CA THR A 323 -11.37 29.13 -23.99
C THR A 323 -10.67 30.50 -23.93
N ALA A 324 -11.35 31.58 -23.52
CA ALA A 324 -10.73 32.86 -23.24
C ALA A 324 -9.97 32.90 -21.90
N LYS A 325 -10.21 31.92 -21.00
CA LYS A 325 -9.61 31.85 -19.66
C LYS A 325 -8.60 30.72 -19.47
N ALA A 326 -8.66 29.68 -20.31
CA ALA A 326 -7.78 28.53 -20.25
C ALA A 326 -7.80 27.77 -21.58
N ARG A 327 -6.66 27.21 -21.98
CA ARG A 327 -6.59 26.28 -23.12
C ARG A 327 -7.14 24.90 -22.75
N SER A 328 -6.76 24.40 -21.58
CA SER A 328 -7.26 23.16 -20.99
C SER A 328 -7.14 23.20 -19.47
N ILE A 329 -7.89 22.34 -18.78
CA ILE A 329 -7.85 22.20 -17.31
C ILE A 329 -7.60 20.73 -16.98
N THR A 330 -6.61 20.45 -16.14
CA THR A 330 -6.36 19.11 -15.57
C THR A 330 -6.65 19.13 -14.09
N ILE A 331 -7.55 18.28 -13.59
CA ILE A 331 -7.72 18.02 -12.16
C ILE A 331 -7.03 16.69 -11.82
N GLN A 332 -6.08 16.74 -10.88
CA GLN A 332 -5.36 15.53 -10.44
C GLN A 332 -5.01 15.56 -8.95
N GLY A 333 -4.75 14.39 -8.37
CA GLY A 333 -4.25 14.29 -7.00
C GLY A 333 -2.84 14.86 -6.84
N ALA A 334 -2.60 15.65 -5.80
CA ALA A 334 -1.32 16.24 -5.47
C ALA A 334 -0.29 15.21 -4.95
N ASN A 335 -0.77 14.11 -4.37
CA ASN A 335 0.02 13.07 -3.71
C ASN A 335 0.16 11.79 -4.55
N GLY A 336 -0.47 11.74 -5.74
CA GLY A 336 -0.32 10.66 -6.71
C GLY A 336 -1.05 9.36 -6.32
N LEU A 337 -0.43 8.22 -6.65
CA LEU A 337 -0.96 6.88 -6.35
C LEU A 337 -0.27 6.30 -5.10
N ASP A 338 -0.96 5.44 -4.35
CA ASP A 338 -0.39 4.67 -3.25
C ASP A 338 0.40 3.43 -3.75
N ALA A 339 0.92 2.62 -2.82
CA ALA A 339 1.69 1.42 -3.15
C ALA A 339 0.86 0.35 -3.89
N GLY A 340 -0.47 0.35 -3.75
CA GLY A 340 -1.40 -0.50 -4.52
C GLY A 340 -1.83 0.14 -5.85
N GLY A 341 -1.23 1.27 -6.21
CA GLY A 341 -1.56 2.04 -7.40
C GLY A 341 -2.91 2.74 -7.33
N MET A 342 -3.51 2.96 -6.16
CA MET A 342 -4.80 3.66 -6.02
C MET A 342 -4.60 5.17 -5.78
N PRO A 343 -5.48 6.05 -6.28
CA PRO A 343 -5.41 7.49 -6.00
C PRO A 343 -5.44 7.80 -4.50
N LYS A 344 -4.49 8.63 -4.04
CA LYS A 344 -4.39 9.06 -2.63
C LYS A 344 -5.31 10.24 -2.29
N ASP A 345 -5.63 11.05 -3.28
CA ASP A 345 -6.44 12.27 -3.14
C ASP A 345 -7.84 12.05 -3.72
N SER A 346 -8.83 12.73 -3.15
CA SER A 346 -10.23 12.51 -3.51
C SER A 346 -11.07 13.79 -3.54
N LEU A 347 -12.08 13.78 -4.42
CA LEU A 347 -13.27 14.62 -4.30
C LEU A 347 -14.37 13.79 -3.67
N ASN A 348 -14.99 14.30 -2.60
CA ASN A 348 -16.03 13.60 -1.86
C ASN A 348 -17.28 14.47 -1.76
N GLY A 349 -18.35 14.11 -2.47
CA GLY A 349 -19.57 14.92 -2.54
C GLY A 349 -20.34 15.00 -1.21
N LYS A 350 -20.02 14.19 -0.19
CA LYS A 350 -20.72 14.12 1.11
C LYS A 350 -22.25 14.02 1.02
N ASN A 351 -22.74 13.41 -0.05
CA ASN A 351 -24.15 13.28 -0.43
C ASN A 351 -24.83 14.61 -0.79
N GLU A 352 -24.06 15.64 -1.12
CA GLU A 352 -24.54 16.97 -1.51
C GLU A 352 -24.50 17.10 -3.03
N GLY A 353 -25.52 16.62 -3.73
CA GLY A 353 -25.61 16.78 -5.18
C GLY A 353 -24.54 16.02 -5.96
N THR A 354 -24.10 16.58 -7.09
CA THR A 354 -23.03 15.99 -7.91
C THR A 354 -21.65 16.35 -7.34
N THR A 355 -20.76 15.38 -7.14
CA THR A 355 -19.40 15.63 -6.60
C THR A 355 -18.59 16.58 -7.47
N LEU A 356 -18.61 16.41 -8.80
CA LEU A 356 -17.98 17.33 -9.75
C LEU A 356 -18.89 17.64 -10.93
N LYS A 357 -19.33 18.89 -11.04
CA LYS A 357 -20.13 19.37 -12.17
C LYS A 357 -19.27 20.13 -13.17
N ILE A 358 -19.24 19.68 -14.43
CA ILE A 358 -18.46 20.28 -15.51
C ILE A 358 -19.41 20.88 -16.54
N SER A 359 -19.48 22.22 -16.55
CA SER A 359 -20.34 22.98 -17.48
C SER A 359 -19.54 23.84 -18.47
N SER A 360 -18.21 23.84 -18.37
CA SER A 360 -17.30 24.62 -19.22
C SER A 360 -17.16 24.05 -20.63
N SER A 361 -16.87 24.93 -21.60
CA SER A 361 -16.45 24.54 -22.95
C SER A 361 -14.96 24.22 -23.07
N VAL A 362 -14.16 24.54 -22.04
CA VAL A 362 -12.74 24.18 -21.96
C VAL A 362 -12.63 22.67 -21.73
N PRO A 363 -11.75 21.94 -22.44
CA PRO A 363 -11.50 20.54 -22.17
C PRO A 363 -10.99 20.30 -20.75
N VAL A 364 -11.61 19.37 -20.03
CA VAL A 364 -11.27 19.03 -18.64
C VAL A 364 -10.74 17.60 -18.57
N THR A 365 -9.49 17.46 -18.13
CA THR A 365 -8.84 16.16 -17.87
C THR A 365 -8.95 15.78 -16.40
N ILE A 366 -9.43 14.58 -16.10
CA ILE A 366 -9.35 13.98 -14.77
C ILE A 366 -8.25 12.93 -14.75
N LYS A 367 -7.33 13.05 -13.80
CA LYS A 367 -6.15 12.18 -13.72
C LYS A 367 -5.81 11.75 -12.30
N ASN A 368 -5.60 10.45 -12.09
CA ASN A 368 -5.15 9.87 -10.83
C ASN A 368 -5.94 10.38 -9.63
N LEU A 369 -7.27 10.36 -9.73
CA LEU A 369 -8.16 10.96 -8.74
C LEU A 369 -9.30 10.01 -8.37
N LYS A 370 -9.71 10.06 -7.10
CA LYS A 370 -10.88 9.36 -6.59
C LYS A 370 -12.08 10.33 -6.48
N ILE A 371 -13.24 9.97 -7.01
CA ILE A 371 -14.46 10.80 -6.99
C ILE A 371 -15.61 9.95 -6.46
N THR A 372 -16.09 10.28 -5.25
CA THR A 372 -17.04 9.45 -4.49
C THR A 372 -18.07 10.28 -3.72
N GLY A 373 -19.08 9.61 -3.17
CA GLY A 373 -19.98 10.19 -2.18
C GLY A 373 -20.91 11.26 -2.74
N GLY A 374 -21.09 11.36 -4.06
CA GLY A 374 -22.11 12.24 -4.64
C GLY A 374 -23.51 11.63 -4.55
N LYS A 375 -24.51 12.49 -4.36
CA LYS A 375 -25.94 12.13 -4.33
C LYS A 375 -26.79 13.19 -5.04
N ASN A 376 -26.98 13.06 -6.35
CA ASN A 376 -27.77 14.01 -7.12
C ASN A 376 -29.25 13.59 -7.18
N ALA A 377 -30.14 14.49 -6.78
CA ALA A 377 -31.58 14.23 -6.75
C ALA A 377 -32.21 14.01 -8.14
N SER A 378 -31.60 14.55 -9.19
CA SER A 378 -32.09 14.47 -10.57
C SER A 378 -31.62 13.21 -11.31
N GLY A 379 -30.77 12.37 -10.70
CA GLY A 379 -30.23 11.15 -11.33
C GLY A 379 -29.19 11.40 -12.43
N THR A 380 -28.82 12.66 -12.67
CA THR A 380 -27.87 13.08 -13.70
C THR A 380 -26.42 13.05 -13.19
N GLY A 381 -25.93 11.90 -12.72
CA GLY A 381 -24.53 11.72 -12.30
C GLY A 381 -24.26 12.27 -10.92
N GLY A 382 -24.41 11.43 -9.89
CA GLY A 382 -23.93 11.72 -8.54
C GLY A 382 -22.42 12.00 -8.50
N GLY A 383 -21.60 11.26 -9.25
CA GLY A 383 -20.15 11.47 -9.28
C GLY A 383 -19.74 12.65 -10.15
N ILE A 384 -19.90 12.52 -11.46
CA ILE A 384 -19.58 13.55 -12.45
C ILE A 384 -20.80 13.82 -13.33
N TYR A 385 -21.17 15.08 -13.43
CA TYR A 385 -22.06 15.59 -14.47
C TYR A 385 -21.22 16.32 -15.50
N ASN A 386 -21.12 15.79 -16.72
CA ASN A 386 -20.36 16.42 -17.79
C ASN A 386 -21.25 16.92 -18.93
N ASN A 387 -21.29 18.24 -19.12
CA ASN A 387 -21.89 18.87 -20.30
C ASN A 387 -20.83 19.33 -21.33
N GLY A 388 -19.57 19.40 -20.92
CA GLY A 388 -18.42 19.81 -21.74
C GLY A 388 -17.66 18.63 -22.36
N THR A 389 -16.36 18.83 -22.59
CA THR A 389 -15.43 17.79 -23.05
C THR A 389 -14.69 17.21 -21.84
N LEU A 390 -14.99 15.96 -21.50
CA LEU A 390 -14.34 15.21 -20.43
C LEU A 390 -13.26 14.31 -21.02
N ILE A 391 -12.04 14.45 -20.49
CA ILE A 391 -10.88 13.63 -20.82
C ILE A 391 -10.50 12.81 -19.57
N LEU A 392 -10.22 11.52 -19.72
CA LEU A 392 -9.70 10.68 -18.65
C LEU A 392 -8.28 10.23 -18.95
N LYS A 393 -7.42 10.23 -17.92
CA LYS A 393 -6.01 9.85 -18.01
C LYS A 393 -5.53 9.17 -16.74
N GLY A 394 -4.69 8.15 -16.85
CA GLY A 394 -4.19 7.41 -15.68
C GLY A 394 -5.29 6.70 -14.89
N LYS A 395 -4.99 6.35 -13.64
CA LYS A 395 -5.87 5.48 -12.84
C LYS A 395 -6.89 6.29 -12.05
N ASN A 396 -8.15 6.24 -12.44
CA ASN A 396 -9.25 7.00 -11.80
C ASN A 396 -10.26 6.06 -11.14
N ILE A 397 -10.77 6.46 -9.98
CA ILE A 397 -11.80 5.71 -9.25
C ILE A 397 -13.04 6.58 -9.13
N ILE A 398 -14.05 6.32 -9.94
CA ILE A 398 -15.32 7.05 -9.96
C ILE A 398 -16.42 6.04 -9.66
N TYR A 399 -16.67 5.82 -8.36
CA TYR A 399 -17.50 4.73 -7.85
C TYR A 399 -18.24 5.16 -6.57
N ASP A 400 -19.26 4.40 -6.17
CA ASP A 400 -20.08 4.64 -4.97
C ASP A 400 -20.68 6.06 -4.91
N ASN A 401 -21.12 6.56 -6.06
CA ASN A 401 -21.97 7.73 -6.17
C ASN A 401 -23.39 7.29 -6.51
N LYS A 402 -24.39 8.00 -5.98
CA LYS A 402 -25.79 7.60 -6.03
C LYS A 402 -26.70 8.69 -6.59
N ASP A 403 -27.89 8.32 -7.03
CA ASP A 403 -28.99 9.25 -7.25
C ASP A 403 -29.83 9.46 -5.96
N SER A 404 -30.92 10.21 -6.06
CA SER A 404 -31.91 10.38 -4.96
C SER A 404 -32.47 9.05 -4.45
N ASN A 405 -32.61 8.05 -5.31
CA ASN A 405 -33.20 6.75 -5.02
C ASN A 405 -32.18 5.73 -4.50
N GLY A 406 -30.90 6.12 -4.37
CA GLY A 406 -29.83 5.23 -3.95
C GLY A 406 -29.29 4.33 -5.05
N LYS A 407 -29.73 4.47 -6.30
CA LYS A 407 -29.17 3.77 -7.46
C LYS A 407 -27.81 4.34 -7.80
N GLN A 408 -26.93 3.52 -8.37
CA GLN A 408 -25.61 3.99 -8.80
C GLN A 408 -25.76 5.07 -9.88
N SER A 409 -25.05 6.18 -9.69
CA SER A 409 -25.07 7.33 -10.60
C SER A 409 -23.71 8.01 -10.51
N ASN A 410 -22.78 7.57 -11.34
CA ASN A 410 -21.39 7.97 -11.26
C ASN A 410 -21.09 9.00 -12.33
N VAL A 411 -20.57 8.59 -13.50
CA VAL A 411 -20.40 9.50 -14.64
C VAL A 411 -21.68 9.50 -15.48
N TYR A 412 -22.34 10.65 -15.59
CA TYR A 412 -23.49 10.80 -16.47
C TYR A 412 -23.11 11.49 -17.78
N LEU A 413 -23.46 10.86 -18.89
CA LEU A 413 -23.29 11.38 -20.24
C LEU A 413 -24.66 11.67 -20.86
N PRO A 414 -24.93 12.93 -21.29
CA PRO A 414 -26.01 13.20 -22.22
C PRO A 414 -25.85 12.35 -23.49
N TYR A 415 -26.96 11.99 -24.13
CA TYR A 415 -26.92 11.21 -25.37
C TYR A 415 -25.97 11.83 -26.41
N GLY A 416 -25.11 11.01 -27.02
CA GLY A 416 -24.15 11.43 -28.04
C GLY A 416 -22.88 12.10 -27.51
N LYS A 417 -22.77 12.36 -26.19
CA LYS A 417 -21.52 12.81 -25.58
C LYS A 417 -20.58 11.62 -25.37
N LYS A 418 -19.29 11.88 -25.53
CA LYS A 418 -18.22 10.89 -25.36
C LYS A 418 -17.22 11.34 -24.31
N ILE A 419 -16.55 10.37 -23.72
CA ILE A 419 -15.39 10.55 -22.86
C ILE A 419 -14.16 10.32 -23.74
N LYS A 420 -13.29 11.34 -23.84
CA LYS A 420 -12.02 11.18 -24.53
C LYS A 420 -11.00 10.51 -23.61
N ILE A 421 -10.22 9.58 -24.13
CA ILE A 421 -9.21 8.85 -23.37
C ILE A 421 -7.82 9.31 -23.80
N ASP A 422 -7.03 9.81 -22.86
CA ASP A 422 -5.66 10.29 -23.11
C ASP A 422 -4.65 9.43 -22.35
N GLY A 423 -4.27 8.30 -22.97
CA GLY A 423 -3.32 7.33 -22.45
C GLY A 423 -3.95 6.13 -21.75
N ASP A 424 -3.13 5.37 -21.04
CA ASP A 424 -3.55 4.16 -20.33
C ASP A 424 -4.37 4.51 -19.07
N ILE A 425 -5.53 3.88 -18.96
CA ILE A 425 -6.43 3.98 -17.81
C ILE A 425 -6.66 2.61 -17.15
N SER A 426 -5.80 1.62 -17.44
CA SER A 426 -5.84 0.29 -16.83
C SER A 426 -5.85 0.34 -15.29
N GLY A 427 -6.65 -0.53 -14.68
CA GLY A 427 -6.88 -0.56 -13.23
C GLY A 427 -7.79 0.55 -12.68
N SER A 428 -8.32 1.43 -13.54
CA SER A 428 -9.40 2.34 -13.16
C SER A 428 -10.70 1.59 -12.88
N LYS A 429 -11.59 2.18 -12.07
CA LYS A 429 -12.95 1.68 -11.84
C LYS A 429 -13.92 2.84 -12.02
N ILE A 430 -14.56 2.90 -13.18
CA ILE A 430 -15.38 4.04 -13.60
C ILE A 430 -16.78 3.55 -13.94
N CYS A 431 -17.74 3.90 -13.11
CA CYS A 431 -19.14 3.66 -13.46
C CYS A 431 -19.67 4.76 -14.39
N VAL A 432 -20.41 4.38 -15.43
CA VAL A 432 -20.90 5.29 -16.47
C VAL A 432 -22.35 5.00 -16.84
N SER A 433 -23.12 6.07 -17.02
CA SER A 433 -24.49 6.06 -17.54
C SER A 433 -24.59 6.96 -18.78
N MET A 434 -25.48 6.60 -19.70
CA MET A 434 -25.87 7.45 -20.82
C MET A 434 -27.39 7.54 -20.89
N ALA A 435 -27.90 8.75 -21.16
CA ALA A 435 -29.33 8.96 -21.33
C ALA A 435 -29.81 8.35 -22.66
N PHE A 436 -30.59 7.27 -22.58
CA PHE A 436 -31.22 6.66 -23.75
C PHE A 436 -32.72 6.96 -23.81
N THR A 437 -33.24 7.09 -25.03
CA THR A 437 -34.64 7.09 -25.44
C THR A 437 -34.93 5.79 -26.18
N ASP A 438 -36.20 5.48 -26.44
CA ASP A 438 -36.56 4.28 -27.20
C ASP A 438 -35.98 4.22 -28.62
N THR A 439 -35.70 5.37 -29.22
CA THR A 439 -35.17 5.49 -30.58
C THR A 439 -33.65 5.38 -30.65
N ASN A 440 -32.94 5.52 -29.53
CA ASN A 440 -31.49 5.64 -29.51
C ASN A 440 -30.80 4.72 -28.50
N LYS A 441 -31.57 3.92 -27.77
CA LYS A 441 -31.04 2.85 -26.92
C LYS A 441 -30.14 1.94 -27.76
N PRO A 442 -29.06 1.39 -27.18
CA PRO A 442 -28.18 0.48 -27.89
C PRO A 442 -28.99 -0.67 -28.48
N THR A 443 -28.53 -1.27 -29.56
CA THR A 443 -29.09 -2.54 -30.08
C THR A 443 -27.95 -3.47 -30.39
N VAL A 444 -28.25 -4.74 -30.65
CA VAL A 444 -27.25 -5.74 -31.07
C VAL A 444 -26.47 -5.27 -32.30
N ALA A 445 -27.17 -4.64 -33.27
CA ALA A 445 -26.58 -4.16 -34.51
C ALA A 445 -25.98 -2.75 -34.40
N ALA A 446 -26.28 -2.02 -33.33
CA ALA A 446 -25.86 -0.64 -33.14
C ALA A 446 -25.51 -0.39 -31.66
N PRO A 447 -24.29 -0.77 -31.22
CA PRO A 447 -23.83 -0.42 -29.89
C PRO A 447 -23.69 1.11 -29.76
N ALA A 448 -23.96 1.66 -28.58
CA ALA A 448 -23.83 3.09 -28.32
C ALA A 448 -22.44 3.40 -27.76
N THR A 449 -21.52 3.78 -28.64
CA THR A 449 -20.16 4.19 -28.28
C THR A 449 -20.17 5.42 -27.38
N PHE A 450 -19.47 5.35 -26.24
CA PHE A 450 -19.37 6.46 -25.29
C PHE A 450 -17.94 6.92 -25.04
N THR A 451 -16.94 6.30 -25.67
CA THR A 451 -15.56 6.81 -25.67
C THR A 451 -15.11 7.31 -27.03
N GLU A 452 -14.04 8.10 -26.98
CA GLU A 452 -13.21 8.48 -28.11
C GLU A 452 -11.74 8.25 -27.72
N ASP A 453 -10.95 7.68 -28.62
CA ASP A 453 -9.54 7.37 -28.45
C ASP A 453 -9.25 6.31 -27.36
N TYR A 454 -10.19 5.43 -27.03
CA TYR A 454 -9.92 4.36 -26.05
C TYR A 454 -8.78 3.44 -26.51
N GLY A 455 -8.84 2.99 -27.77
CA GLY A 455 -7.75 2.23 -28.40
C GLY A 455 -7.42 0.93 -27.69
N TYR A 456 -8.41 0.05 -27.51
CA TYR A 456 -8.17 -1.29 -26.97
C TYR A 456 -7.09 -2.04 -27.80
N GLY A 457 -6.07 -2.55 -27.12
CA GLY A 457 -4.95 -3.26 -27.74
C GLY A 457 -3.84 -2.37 -28.32
N THR A 458 -4.01 -1.04 -28.31
CA THR A 458 -2.98 -0.08 -28.74
C THR A 458 -2.60 0.85 -27.59
N THR A 459 -3.53 1.71 -27.16
CA THR A 459 -3.33 2.69 -26.10
C THR A 459 -3.71 2.13 -24.72
N ASN A 460 -4.75 1.30 -24.66
CA ASN A 460 -5.24 0.67 -23.45
C ASN A 460 -5.14 -0.86 -23.55
N ALA A 461 -4.42 -1.48 -22.60
CA ALA A 461 -4.28 -2.94 -22.55
C ALA A 461 -5.52 -3.63 -21.96
N SER A 462 -6.25 -2.93 -21.08
CA SER A 462 -7.47 -3.44 -20.46
C SER A 462 -8.65 -3.41 -21.43
N ARG A 463 -9.53 -4.41 -21.37
CA ARG A 463 -10.83 -4.36 -22.07
C ARG A 463 -11.73 -3.27 -21.48
N PRO A 464 -12.60 -2.62 -22.26
CA PRO A 464 -13.57 -1.65 -21.76
C PRO A 464 -14.34 -2.09 -20.51
N GLY A 465 -14.84 -3.33 -20.48
CA GLY A 465 -15.60 -3.86 -19.33
C GLY A 465 -14.80 -4.09 -18.06
N ALA A 466 -13.46 -4.11 -18.11
CA ALA A 466 -12.60 -4.18 -16.93
C ALA A 466 -12.38 -2.79 -16.29
N VAL A 467 -12.61 -1.72 -17.05
CA VAL A 467 -12.39 -0.33 -16.63
C VAL A 467 -13.71 0.38 -16.34
N PHE A 468 -14.70 0.15 -17.21
CA PHE A 468 -16.01 0.78 -17.15
C PHE A 468 -17.08 -0.20 -16.70
N ILE A 469 -17.96 0.28 -15.83
CA ILE A 469 -19.13 -0.44 -15.33
C ILE A 469 -20.37 0.37 -15.72
N SER A 470 -21.39 -0.28 -16.24
CA SER A 470 -22.63 0.40 -16.62
C SER A 470 -23.52 0.64 -15.40
N ASP A 471 -24.01 1.87 -15.24
CA ASP A 471 -25.03 2.23 -14.25
C ASP A 471 -26.47 1.94 -14.76
N ASN A 472 -26.66 1.68 -16.06
CA ASN A 472 -27.98 1.59 -16.73
C ASN A 472 -28.33 0.17 -17.23
N GLU A 473 -27.85 -0.89 -16.56
CA GLU A 473 -28.12 -2.31 -16.88
C GLU A 473 -27.59 -2.82 -18.24
N TYR A 474 -27.02 -1.96 -19.09
CA TYR A 474 -26.35 -2.39 -20.32
C TYR A 474 -25.00 -3.03 -20.07
N ALA A 475 -24.55 -3.94 -20.95
CA ALA A 475 -23.18 -4.41 -20.95
C ALA A 475 -22.23 -3.34 -21.52
N ILE A 476 -20.98 -3.35 -21.07
CA ILE A 476 -19.90 -2.56 -21.68
C ILE A 476 -19.01 -3.50 -22.47
N GLY A 477 -18.80 -3.20 -23.75
CA GLY A 477 -17.86 -3.94 -24.58
C GLY A 477 -17.12 -3.04 -25.56
N THR A 478 -16.45 -3.67 -26.51
CA THR A 478 -15.59 -3.00 -27.50
C THR A 478 -16.27 -2.98 -28.86
N THR A 479 -16.20 -1.85 -29.56
CA THR A 479 -16.61 -1.76 -30.98
C THR A 479 -15.49 -2.19 -31.92
N ASP A 480 -15.80 -2.34 -33.21
CA ASP A 480 -14.80 -2.60 -34.26
C ASP A 480 -13.74 -1.50 -34.39
N SER A 481 -14.05 -0.29 -33.91
CA SER A 481 -13.12 0.84 -33.84
C SER A 481 -12.30 0.85 -32.54
N ASN A 482 -12.31 -0.24 -31.76
CA ASN A 482 -11.64 -0.36 -30.47
C ASN A 482 -12.08 0.65 -29.41
N GLU A 483 -13.33 1.12 -29.49
CA GLU A 483 -13.93 2.04 -28.51
C GLU A 483 -14.83 1.31 -27.51
N ALA A 484 -14.98 1.87 -26.30
CA ALA A 484 -15.96 1.40 -25.34
C ALA A 484 -17.38 1.82 -25.74
N ALA A 485 -18.32 0.88 -25.67
CA ALA A 485 -19.72 1.11 -25.99
C ALA A 485 -20.67 0.41 -25.02
N PHE A 486 -21.83 1.01 -24.83
CA PHE A 486 -22.98 0.32 -24.26
C PHE A 486 -23.57 -0.60 -25.33
N MET A 487 -23.89 -1.84 -24.96
CA MET A 487 -24.40 -2.84 -25.89
C MET A 487 -25.58 -3.60 -25.31
N ILE A 488 -26.57 -3.88 -26.16
CA ILE A 488 -27.58 -4.89 -25.89
C ILE A 488 -26.98 -6.23 -26.28
N SER A 489 -26.87 -7.13 -25.31
CA SER A 489 -26.46 -8.51 -25.49
C SER A 489 -27.38 -9.21 -26.51
N GLY A 490 -26.94 -9.29 -27.76
CA GLY A 490 -27.49 -10.21 -28.77
C GLY A 490 -26.83 -11.60 -28.76
N GLY A 491 -25.73 -11.72 -28.03
CA GLY A 491 -25.17 -12.95 -27.50
C GLY A 491 -24.96 -12.72 -26.01
N SER A 492 -25.37 -13.70 -25.20
CA SER A 492 -25.39 -13.63 -23.73
C SER A 492 -24.03 -13.12 -23.20
N PHE A 493 -23.98 -11.86 -22.76
CA PHE A 493 -22.81 -11.35 -22.04
C PHE A 493 -23.03 -11.62 -20.55
N TYR A 494 -22.20 -12.48 -19.97
CA TYR A 494 -22.32 -12.90 -18.58
C TYR A 494 -21.51 -11.97 -17.69
N THR A 495 -22.17 -11.46 -16.66
CA THR A 495 -21.55 -10.70 -15.58
C THR A 495 -20.91 -11.66 -14.58
N PRO A 496 -20.01 -11.19 -13.69
CA PRO A 496 -19.49 -12.03 -12.63
C PRO A 496 -20.58 -12.73 -11.79
N ARG A 497 -21.73 -12.08 -11.61
CA ARG A 497 -22.89 -12.62 -10.86
C ARG A 497 -23.61 -13.76 -11.57
N ASP A 498 -23.33 -13.99 -12.84
CA ASP A 498 -23.88 -15.10 -13.58
C ASP A 498 -23.06 -16.38 -13.39
N TYR A 499 -21.87 -16.30 -12.77
CA TYR A 499 -21.04 -17.47 -12.48
C TYR A 499 -21.20 -17.87 -11.02
N ASP A 500 -21.33 -19.17 -10.81
CA ASP A 500 -21.38 -19.79 -9.48
C ASP A 500 -20.28 -20.86 -9.37
N PHE A 501 -19.47 -20.76 -8.32
CA PHE A 501 -18.37 -21.69 -8.05
C PHE A 501 -18.73 -22.52 -6.81
N THR A 502 -18.83 -23.82 -6.99
CA THR A 502 -18.83 -24.78 -5.88
C THR A 502 -17.46 -25.45 -5.80
N LEU A 503 -16.77 -25.30 -4.68
CA LEU A 503 -15.46 -25.90 -4.47
C LEU A 503 -15.59 -27.18 -3.64
N SER A 504 -14.85 -28.21 -4.04
CA SER A 504 -14.69 -29.44 -3.26
C SER A 504 -13.21 -29.68 -2.97
N CYS A 505 -12.89 -30.36 -1.87
CA CYS A 505 -11.51 -30.61 -1.44
C CYS A 505 -11.33 -32.09 -1.10
N THR A 506 -10.33 -32.72 -1.72
CA THR A 506 -9.95 -34.11 -1.46
C THR A 506 -8.49 -34.22 -1.03
N ASP A 507 -8.17 -35.19 -0.19
CA ASP A 507 -6.78 -35.54 0.13
C ASP A 507 -6.11 -36.30 -1.03
N SER A 508 -4.83 -36.64 -0.87
CA SER A 508 -4.07 -37.43 -1.86
C SER A 508 -4.61 -38.85 -2.13
N LEU A 509 -5.56 -39.33 -1.31
CA LEU A 509 -6.21 -40.64 -1.43
C LEU A 509 -7.63 -40.52 -2.02
N GLY A 510 -8.10 -39.31 -2.31
CA GLY A 510 -9.43 -39.06 -2.84
C GLY A 510 -10.54 -38.97 -1.78
N ASN A 511 -10.20 -38.96 -0.49
CA ASN A 511 -11.18 -38.78 0.58
C ASN A 511 -11.52 -37.29 0.72
N SER A 512 -12.76 -36.97 1.11
CA SER A 512 -13.13 -35.62 1.50
C SER A 512 -12.22 -35.13 2.62
N ALA A 513 -11.52 -34.01 2.40
CA ALA A 513 -10.43 -33.54 3.25
C ALA A 513 -10.88 -33.28 4.71
N ALA A 514 -10.43 -34.12 5.66
CA ALA A 514 -10.76 -33.98 7.08
C ALA A 514 -9.56 -34.13 8.03
N CYS A 515 -8.42 -34.67 7.58
CA CYS A 515 -7.32 -35.02 8.47
C CYS A 515 -5.99 -34.34 8.12
N LEU A 516 -5.29 -33.91 9.16
CA LEU A 516 -3.87 -33.58 9.17
C LEU A 516 -3.20 -34.45 10.24
N TYR A 517 -1.88 -34.58 10.15
CA TYR A 517 -1.10 -35.34 11.12
C TYR A 517 0.08 -34.52 11.62
N THR A 518 0.36 -34.61 12.92
CA THR A 518 1.48 -33.88 13.53
C THR A 518 2.80 -34.28 12.86
N GLY A 519 3.62 -33.30 12.50
CA GLY A 519 4.91 -33.51 11.85
C GLY A 519 4.87 -33.94 10.38
N VAL A 520 3.69 -34.11 9.78
CA VAL A 520 3.55 -34.59 8.39
C VAL A 520 2.96 -33.50 7.50
N ALA A 521 3.60 -33.23 6.37
CA ALA A 521 3.04 -32.35 5.34
C ALA A 521 1.87 -33.05 4.62
N ALA A 522 0.81 -32.31 4.34
CA ALA A 522 -0.40 -32.85 3.70
C ALA A 522 -0.65 -32.14 2.36
N THR A 523 -1.10 -32.90 1.35
CA THR A 523 -1.47 -32.35 0.05
C THR A 523 -2.94 -32.60 -0.22
N PHE A 524 -3.64 -31.56 -0.67
CA PHE A 524 -5.04 -31.59 -1.02
C PHE A 524 -5.25 -31.15 -2.47
N THR A 525 -6.30 -31.64 -3.11
CA THR A 525 -6.76 -31.18 -4.42
C THR A 525 -8.09 -30.48 -4.27
N VAL A 526 -8.16 -29.22 -4.67
CA VAL A 526 -9.39 -28.42 -4.72
C VAL A 526 -9.94 -28.44 -6.14
N THR A 527 -11.14 -28.98 -6.30
CA THR A 527 -11.81 -29.11 -7.59
C THR A 527 -12.96 -28.13 -7.70
N PRO A 528 -12.89 -27.12 -8.60
CA PRO A 528 -14.02 -26.24 -8.89
C PRO A 528 -15.06 -26.92 -9.75
N THR A 529 -16.32 -26.83 -9.33
CA THR A 529 -17.49 -27.02 -10.20
C THR A 529 -18.06 -25.65 -10.48
N VAL A 530 -18.04 -25.23 -11.75
CA VAL A 530 -18.51 -23.90 -12.14
C VAL A 530 -19.77 -24.03 -12.98
N THR A 531 -20.79 -23.25 -12.64
CA THR A 531 -21.98 -23.10 -13.49
C THR A 531 -22.17 -21.65 -13.87
N ARG A 532 -22.79 -21.44 -15.04
CA ARG A 532 -23.10 -20.13 -15.58
C ARG A 532 -24.60 -20.03 -15.79
N LYS A 533 -25.23 -19.05 -15.16
CA LYS A 533 -26.65 -18.77 -15.28
C LYS A 533 -26.97 -18.31 -16.70
N GLU A 534 -27.90 -19.03 -17.33
CA GLU A 534 -28.39 -18.69 -18.66
C GLU A 534 -29.69 -17.90 -18.61
N THR A 535 -29.94 -17.08 -19.62
CA THR A 535 -31.22 -16.35 -19.76
C THR A 535 -32.41 -17.32 -19.92
N SER A 536 -32.16 -18.53 -20.44
CA SER A 536 -33.15 -19.61 -20.54
C SER A 536 -33.52 -20.24 -19.19
N GLY A 537 -32.83 -19.88 -18.11
CA GLY A 537 -33.07 -20.37 -16.74
C GLY A 537 -32.39 -21.69 -16.41
N THR A 538 -31.81 -22.41 -17.38
CA THR A 538 -31.03 -23.64 -17.13
C THR A 538 -29.54 -23.29 -17.09
N PRO A 539 -28.83 -23.42 -15.96
CA PRO A 539 -27.41 -23.11 -15.90
C PRO A 539 -26.58 -24.02 -16.82
N THR A 540 -25.58 -23.45 -17.49
CA THR A 540 -24.59 -24.19 -18.28
C THR A 540 -23.41 -24.58 -17.39
N PRO A 541 -23.02 -25.87 -17.33
CA PRO A 541 -21.80 -26.26 -16.64
C PRO A 541 -20.57 -25.78 -17.42
N LEU A 542 -19.58 -25.25 -16.70
CA LEU A 542 -18.30 -24.82 -17.25
C LEU A 542 -17.16 -25.70 -16.71
N TYR A 543 -16.15 -25.88 -17.55
CA TYR A 543 -15.00 -26.72 -17.29
C TYR A 543 -13.79 -25.84 -17.01
N TYR A 544 -13.22 -25.98 -15.82
CA TYR A 544 -11.97 -25.32 -15.47
C TYR A 544 -10.79 -26.09 -16.07
N ASN A 545 -9.95 -25.40 -16.84
CA ASN A 545 -8.69 -25.96 -17.32
C ASN A 545 -7.53 -25.49 -16.43
N HIS A 546 -6.89 -26.42 -15.74
CA HIS A 546 -5.78 -26.10 -14.84
C HIS A 546 -4.52 -25.61 -15.58
N ALA A 547 -4.36 -25.92 -16.88
CA ALA A 547 -3.15 -25.58 -17.62
C ALA A 547 -3.04 -24.08 -17.96
N ASP A 548 -4.16 -23.44 -18.31
CA ASP A 548 -4.23 -22.01 -18.65
C ASP A 548 -5.10 -21.20 -17.69
N LYS A 549 -5.72 -21.87 -16.72
CA LYS A 549 -6.56 -21.31 -15.66
C LYS A 549 -7.85 -20.69 -16.19
N LYS A 550 -8.36 -21.12 -17.34
CA LYS A 550 -9.59 -20.56 -17.96
C LYS A 550 -10.81 -21.46 -17.79
N LEU A 551 -11.98 -20.90 -18.11
CA LEU A 551 -13.25 -21.62 -18.14
C LEU A 551 -13.69 -21.92 -19.58
N TYR A 552 -14.26 -23.10 -19.77
CA TYR A 552 -14.65 -23.63 -21.07
C TYR A 552 -16.09 -24.13 -21.03
N THR A 553 -16.80 -24.04 -22.15
CA THR A 553 -18.20 -24.51 -22.25
C THR A 553 -18.29 -26.02 -22.46
N ASN A 554 -17.18 -26.67 -22.81
CA ASN A 554 -17.11 -28.11 -23.03
C ASN A 554 -15.69 -28.64 -22.72
N THR A 555 -15.58 -29.97 -22.68
CA THR A 555 -14.30 -30.68 -22.49
C THR A 555 -13.36 -30.60 -23.70
N GLY A 556 -13.86 -30.14 -24.86
CA GLY A 556 -13.07 -29.86 -26.06
C GLY A 556 -12.37 -28.50 -26.04
N LEU A 557 -12.36 -27.82 -24.89
CA LEU A 557 -11.73 -26.51 -24.67
C LEU A 557 -12.27 -25.41 -25.60
N THR A 558 -13.58 -25.40 -25.86
CA THR A 558 -14.23 -24.23 -26.47
C THR A 558 -14.35 -23.12 -25.42
N LEU A 559 -13.56 -22.05 -25.58
CA LEU A 559 -13.53 -20.91 -24.66
C LEU A 559 -14.95 -20.38 -24.42
N THR A 560 -15.21 -19.93 -23.20
CA THR A 560 -16.38 -19.08 -22.94
C THR A 560 -16.27 -17.77 -23.72
N ASP A 561 -17.36 -17.00 -23.75
CA ASP A 561 -17.40 -15.67 -24.36
C ASP A 561 -16.40 -14.66 -23.73
N CYS A 562 -15.76 -15.05 -22.62
CA CYS A 562 -14.68 -14.36 -21.94
C CYS A 562 -13.40 -15.22 -21.88
N ASP A 563 -12.24 -14.57 -22.05
CA ASP A 563 -10.90 -15.19 -22.11
C ASP A 563 -10.11 -14.93 -20.81
N GLU A 564 -10.80 -14.92 -19.68
CA GLU A 564 -10.27 -14.49 -18.38
C GLU A 564 -9.77 -15.69 -17.57
N THR A 565 -8.76 -15.47 -16.74
CA THR A 565 -8.18 -16.50 -15.89
C THR A 565 -8.81 -16.48 -14.49
N VAL A 566 -9.05 -17.66 -13.93
CA VAL A 566 -9.37 -17.84 -12.51
C VAL A 566 -8.07 -17.76 -11.70
N SER A 567 -8.00 -16.82 -10.76
CA SER A 567 -6.89 -16.72 -9.82
C SER A 567 -7.24 -17.39 -8.49
N TRP A 568 -6.26 -18.00 -7.83
CA TRP A 568 -6.45 -18.77 -6.61
C TRP A 568 -5.60 -18.23 -5.47
N ALA A 569 -6.19 -18.18 -4.28
CA ALA A 569 -5.49 -17.93 -3.03
C ALA A 569 -5.91 -18.98 -1.98
N ALA A 570 -5.00 -19.36 -1.10
CA ALA A 570 -5.29 -20.27 -0.01
C ALA A 570 -4.56 -19.83 1.27
N SER A 571 -5.17 -20.10 2.41
CA SER A 571 -4.58 -19.80 3.72
C SER A 571 -5.09 -20.74 4.80
N LEU A 572 -4.25 -21.00 5.79
CA LEU A 572 -4.55 -21.89 6.91
C LEU A 572 -4.79 -21.07 8.17
N TYR A 573 -5.84 -21.41 8.92
CA TYR A 573 -6.19 -20.79 10.19
C TYR A 573 -6.21 -21.82 11.31
N CYS A 574 -5.96 -21.38 12.54
CA CYS A 574 -6.14 -22.16 13.77
C CYS A 574 -6.85 -21.27 14.78
N ALA A 575 -8.02 -21.70 15.28
CA ALA A 575 -8.86 -20.93 16.19
C ALA A 575 -9.10 -19.47 15.71
N GLY A 576 -9.33 -19.28 14.41
CA GLY A 576 -9.54 -17.97 13.79
C GLY A 576 -8.28 -17.13 13.53
N THR A 577 -7.11 -17.57 14.00
CA THR A 577 -5.82 -16.89 13.74
C THR A 577 -5.17 -17.47 12.50
N LYS A 578 -4.73 -16.61 11.56
CA LYS A 578 -4.02 -17.05 10.35
C LYS A 578 -2.65 -17.62 10.71
N VAL A 579 -2.41 -18.87 10.33
CA VAL A 579 -1.15 -19.59 10.55
C VAL A 579 -0.17 -19.32 9.41
N THR A 580 -0.61 -19.50 8.17
CA THR A 580 0.22 -19.27 6.98
C THR A 580 -0.63 -19.02 5.75
N ASP A 581 -0.09 -18.26 4.79
CA ASP A 581 -0.59 -18.25 3.41
C ASP A 581 -0.02 -19.48 2.68
N ILE A 582 -0.81 -20.05 1.77
CA ILE A 582 -0.43 -21.23 0.98
C ILE A 582 -0.47 -20.83 -0.50
N THR A 583 0.61 -21.10 -1.23
CA THR A 583 0.66 -20.90 -2.67
C THR A 583 0.00 -22.08 -3.38
N PRO A 584 -1.14 -21.89 -4.07
CA PRO A 584 -1.78 -22.97 -4.81
C PRO A 584 -0.95 -23.35 -6.04
N SER A 585 -0.91 -24.64 -6.37
CA SER A 585 -0.21 -25.19 -7.54
C SER A 585 -1.18 -25.85 -8.50
N ASP A 586 -0.95 -25.76 -9.81
CA ASP A 586 -1.83 -26.37 -10.80
C ASP A 586 -1.61 -27.90 -10.84
N VAL A 587 -2.68 -28.70 -10.67
CA VAL A 587 -2.62 -30.18 -10.68
C VAL A 587 -3.70 -30.74 -11.59
N THR A 588 -3.54 -31.99 -12.04
CA THR A 588 -4.57 -32.66 -12.83
C THR A 588 -5.86 -32.76 -12.04
N GLY A 589 -6.96 -32.21 -12.60
CA GLY A 589 -8.29 -32.24 -11.98
C GLY A 589 -8.63 -31.05 -11.08
N GLY A 590 -7.71 -30.11 -10.84
CA GLY A 590 -8.01 -28.94 -10.00
C GLY A 590 -6.77 -28.16 -9.57
N ILE A 591 -6.75 -27.73 -8.32
CA ILE A 591 -5.65 -26.96 -7.71
C ILE A 591 -5.09 -27.70 -6.51
N GLY A 592 -3.79 -27.95 -6.52
CA GLY A 592 -3.04 -28.56 -5.43
C GLY A 592 -2.74 -27.56 -4.32
N ILE A 593 -3.03 -27.94 -3.08
CA ILE A 593 -2.76 -27.20 -1.86
C ILE A 593 -1.85 -28.04 -0.99
N THR A 594 -0.62 -27.58 -0.73
CA THR A 594 0.33 -28.28 0.14
C THR A 594 0.43 -27.56 1.49
N ILE A 595 -0.05 -28.20 2.54
CA ILE A 595 0.09 -27.74 3.92
C ILE A 595 1.41 -28.30 4.48
N PRO A 596 2.33 -27.44 4.96
CA PRO A 596 3.57 -27.91 5.57
C PRO A 596 3.29 -28.68 6.87
N ALA A 597 4.28 -29.45 7.33
CA ALA A 597 4.19 -30.18 8.59
C ALA A 597 3.81 -29.26 9.76
N ILE A 598 2.75 -29.61 10.48
CA ILE A 598 2.24 -28.85 11.63
C ILE A 598 2.59 -29.55 12.94
N ALA A 599 2.93 -28.78 13.97
CA ALA A 599 3.51 -29.31 15.20
C ALA A 599 2.49 -29.60 16.32
N TYR A 600 1.23 -29.17 16.16
CA TYR A 600 0.28 -29.14 17.27
C TYR A 600 -1.06 -29.75 16.90
N GLU A 601 -1.65 -30.46 17.85
CA GLU A 601 -2.99 -31.03 17.76
C GLU A 601 -4.04 -29.94 17.94
N TYR A 602 -4.58 -29.46 16.82
CA TYR A 602 -5.68 -28.51 16.80
C TYR A 602 -6.59 -28.77 15.60
N THR A 603 -7.78 -28.17 15.64
CA THR A 603 -8.61 -27.98 14.45
C THR A 603 -8.09 -26.77 13.68
N TYR A 604 -7.73 -27.00 12.44
CA TYR A 604 -7.33 -25.98 11.48
C TYR A 604 -8.47 -25.74 10.50
N THR A 605 -8.58 -24.53 9.95
CA THR A 605 -9.52 -24.22 8.87
C THR A 605 -8.72 -23.83 7.64
N LEU A 606 -8.84 -24.61 6.57
CA LEU A 606 -8.29 -24.28 5.26
C LEU A 606 -9.30 -23.38 4.53
N LYS A 607 -8.90 -22.14 4.22
CA LYS A 607 -9.69 -21.21 3.40
C LYS A 607 -9.10 -21.12 2.01
N VAL A 608 -9.94 -21.26 0.99
CA VAL A 608 -9.54 -21.13 -0.42
C VAL A 608 -10.47 -20.17 -1.12
N ASN A 609 -9.89 -19.25 -1.88
CA ASN A 609 -10.58 -18.21 -2.61
C ASN A 609 -10.27 -18.38 -4.10
N ALA A 610 -11.31 -18.53 -4.92
CA ALA A 610 -11.22 -18.39 -6.37
C ALA A 610 -11.69 -16.99 -6.76
N SER A 611 -10.94 -16.25 -7.57
CA SER A 611 -11.39 -14.97 -8.11
C SER A 611 -11.55 -15.04 -9.63
N TYR A 612 -12.69 -14.58 -10.12
CA TYR A 612 -13.02 -14.59 -11.54
C TYR A 612 -13.84 -13.34 -11.90
N LEU A 613 -13.43 -12.63 -12.95
CA LEU A 613 -14.04 -11.35 -13.38
C LEU A 613 -14.19 -10.31 -12.26
N GLY A 614 -13.29 -10.34 -11.27
CA GLY A 614 -13.28 -9.40 -10.13
C GLY A 614 -14.20 -9.77 -8.95
N GLU A 615 -15.01 -10.83 -9.05
CA GLU A 615 -15.71 -11.41 -7.91
C GLU A 615 -14.86 -12.53 -7.28
N THR A 616 -15.10 -12.81 -5.99
CA THR A 616 -14.39 -13.84 -5.24
C THR A 616 -15.37 -14.86 -4.68
N TYR A 617 -14.99 -16.13 -4.75
CA TYR A 617 -15.76 -17.29 -4.32
C TYR A 617 -14.96 -18.05 -3.27
N ASP A 618 -15.52 -18.15 -2.08
CA ASP A 618 -14.82 -18.65 -0.89
C ASP A 618 -15.31 -20.05 -0.53
N ALA A 619 -14.39 -20.92 -0.11
CA ALA A 619 -14.71 -22.18 0.54
C ALA A 619 -13.80 -22.43 1.74
N GLU A 620 -14.35 -23.09 2.75
CA GLU A 620 -13.66 -23.39 4.00
C GLU A 620 -13.85 -24.86 4.38
N TRP A 621 -12.79 -25.51 4.85
CA TRP A 621 -12.82 -26.88 5.36
C TRP A 621 -12.12 -26.96 6.71
N ASP A 622 -12.77 -27.61 7.67
CA ASP A 622 -12.16 -27.92 8.96
C ASP A 622 -11.33 -29.20 8.87
N LEU A 623 -10.07 -29.09 9.25
CA LEU A 623 -9.06 -30.13 9.23
C LEU A 623 -8.65 -30.45 10.68
N VAL A 624 -8.88 -31.67 11.12
CA VAL A 624 -8.47 -32.10 12.46
C VAL A 624 -7.05 -32.63 12.38
N CYS A 625 -6.11 -31.99 13.10
CA CYS A 625 -4.76 -32.53 13.25
C CYS A 625 -4.72 -33.56 14.36
N ALA A 626 -4.55 -34.83 13.97
CA ALA A 626 -4.37 -35.93 14.90
C ALA A 626 -2.88 -36.17 15.17
N ASN A 627 -2.57 -36.62 16.39
CA ASN A 627 -1.26 -37.14 16.70
C ASN A 627 -1.12 -38.56 16.15
N ILE A 628 0.08 -38.90 15.67
CA ILE A 628 0.40 -40.26 15.24
C ILE A 628 1.65 -40.77 15.95
N ILE A 629 1.71 -42.08 16.17
CA ILE A 629 2.82 -42.78 16.80
C ILE A 629 4.02 -42.89 15.83
N GLY A 630 3.72 -43.12 14.55
CA GLY A 630 4.67 -43.21 13.45
C GLY A 630 5.05 -41.85 12.85
N THR A 631 5.81 -41.89 11.75
CA THR A 631 6.21 -40.70 10.97
C THR A 631 5.37 -40.51 9.71
N LYS A 632 4.49 -41.46 9.40
CA LYS A 632 3.55 -41.37 8.28
C LYS A 632 2.19 -41.93 8.67
N PRO A 633 1.11 -41.44 8.04
CA PRO A 633 -0.25 -41.79 8.44
C PRO A 633 -0.64 -43.23 8.11
N LYS A 634 0.07 -43.89 7.20
CA LYS A 634 -0.19 -45.29 6.83
C LYS A 634 1.05 -45.97 6.25
N PRO A 635 1.12 -47.32 6.28
CA PRO A 635 2.16 -48.07 5.60
C PRO A 635 2.10 -47.92 4.08
N THR A 636 3.26 -47.84 3.43
CA THR A 636 3.39 -47.68 1.97
C THR A 636 4.56 -48.43 1.35
N ALA A 637 5.43 -49.05 2.16
CA ALA A 637 6.66 -49.67 1.70
C ALA A 637 7.03 -50.90 2.55
N VAL A 638 7.77 -51.82 1.93
CA VAL A 638 8.37 -52.96 2.63
C VAL A 638 9.32 -52.48 3.73
N GLY A 639 9.18 -53.04 4.92
CA GLY A 639 9.95 -52.70 6.11
C GLY A 639 9.28 -51.65 6.99
N ASP A 640 8.14 -51.08 6.60
CA ASP A 640 7.39 -50.20 7.48
C ASP A 640 6.94 -50.93 8.75
N ILE A 641 7.13 -50.27 9.89
CA ILE A 641 6.51 -50.64 11.17
C ILE A 641 5.11 -50.06 11.18
N VAL A 642 4.10 -50.88 11.44
CA VAL A 642 2.73 -50.42 11.66
C VAL A 642 2.44 -50.35 13.15
N PHE A 643 1.81 -49.29 13.61
CA PHE A 643 1.44 -49.06 15.02
C PHE A 643 -0.06 -49.26 15.28
N THR A 644 -0.44 -49.29 16.56
CA THR A 644 -1.83 -49.48 17.01
C THR A 644 -2.81 -48.42 16.52
N ASP A 645 -2.34 -47.24 16.15
CA ASP A 645 -3.15 -46.14 15.60
C ASP A 645 -3.21 -46.15 14.06
N GLY A 646 -2.62 -47.18 13.41
CA GLY A 646 -2.58 -47.31 11.95
C GLY A 646 -1.47 -46.56 11.27
N SER A 647 -0.84 -45.61 11.98
CA SER A 647 0.32 -44.91 11.48
C SER A 647 1.48 -45.87 11.28
N ALA A 648 2.43 -45.45 10.46
CA ALA A 648 3.60 -46.25 10.17
C ALA A 648 4.90 -45.44 10.25
N MET A 649 6.02 -46.15 10.30
CA MET A 649 7.36 -45.57 10.26
C MET A 649 8.26 -46.41 9.37
N ALA A 650 8.96 -45.76 8.45
CA ALA A 650 9.83 -46.44 7.51
C ALA A 650 11.13 -46.90 8.19
N TYR A 651 11.46 -48.19 8.10
CA TYR A 651 12.68 -48.73 8.72
C TYR A 651 13.98 -48.04 8.29
N SER A 652 14.06 -47.60 7.04
CA SER A 652 15.23 -46.89 6.50
C SER A 652 15.55 -45.57 7.21
N GLU A 653 14.58 -45.00 7.94
CA GLU A 653 14.69 -43.71 8.62
C GLU A 653 14.97 -43.86 10.12
N ILE A 654 15.04 -45.10 10.64
CA ILE A 654 15.10 -45.36 12.08
C ILE A 654 16.55 -45.54 12.55
N SER A 655 17.05 -44.59 13.34
CA SER A 655 18.26 -44.80 14.15
C SER A 655 17.97 -45.51 15.48
N THR A 656 16.79 -45.25 16.08
CA THR A 656 16.29 -45.83 17.35
C THR A 656 14.77 -45.69 17.42
N ILE A 657 14.08 -46.65 18.03
CA ILE A 657 12.62 -46.59 18.30
C ILE A 657 12.37 -46.47 19.82
N THR A 658 11.37 -45.69 20.24
CA THR A 658 11.06 -45.48 21.68
C THR A 658 10.37 -46.70 22.29
N ASN A 659 10.33 -46.78 23.63
CA ASN A 659 9.62 -47.87 24.32
C ASN A 659 8.11 -47.84 24.03
N ASP A 660 7.53 -46.64 23.92
CA ASP A 660 6.10 -46.47 23.62
C ASP A 660 5.80 -46.94 22.19
N GLN A 661 6.65 -46.59 21.23
CA GLN A 661 6.53 -47.08 19.85
C GLN A 661 6.70 -48.60 19.76
N LYS A 662 7.60 -49.22 20.54
CA LYS A 662 7.70 -50.69 20.60
C LYS A 662 6.43 -51.32 21.17
N ALA A 663 5.88 -50.74 22.23
CA ALA A 663 4.63 -51.21 22.83
C ALA A 663 3.43 -51.03 21.88
N ALA A 664 3.50 -50.08 20.96
CA ALA A 664 2.47 -49.83 19.97
C ALA A 664 2.69 -50.58 18.64
N ALA A 665 3.86 -51.19 18.38
CA ALA A 665 4.13 -51.85 17.11
C ALA A 665 3.32 -53.15 16.99
N ILE A 666 2.62 -53.33 15.86
CA ILE A 666 1.71 -54.47 15.63
C ILE A 666 2.13 -55.37 14.46
N ALA A 667 2.77 -54.80 13.43
CA ALA A 667 3.14 -55.53 12.22
C ALA A 667 4.35 -54.91 11.51
N VAL A 668 4.94 -55.69 10.61
CA VAL A 668 5.94 -55.22 9.65
C VAL A 668 5.45 -55.49 8.24
N ILE A 669 5.46 -54.47 7.38
CA ILE A 669 5.08 -54.63 5.97
C ILE A 669 6.13 -55.46 5.24
N PHE A 670 5.71 -56.58 4.67
CA PHE A 670 6.59 -57.44 3.87
C PHE A 670 6.29 -57.35 2.37
N TYR A 671 5.17 -56.74 1.98
CA TYR A 671 4.74 -56.70 0.59
C TYR A 671 3.85 -55.49 0.27
N VAL A 672 4.11 -54.89 -0.90
CA VAL A 672 3.27 -53.85 -1.53
C VAL A 672 3.23 -54.14 -3.03
N GLY A 673 2.06 -54.38 -3.62
CA GLY A 673 1.89 -54.61 -5.06
C GLY A 673 0.71 -55.53 -5.41
N THR A 674 0.67 -56.09 -6.62
CA THR A 674 -0.48 -56.84 -7.16
C THR A 674 -0.32 -58.36 -7.27
N ASP A 675 0.89 -58.91 -7.09
CA ASP A 675 1.18 -60.34 -7.18
C ASP A 675 0.43 -61.20 -6.14
N CYS A 676 0.23 -60.70 -4.90
CA CYS A 676 -0.52 -61.39 -3.84
C CYS A 676 -2.05 -61.22 -3.94
N SER A 677 -2.60 -60.74 -5.07
CA SER A 677 -4.06 -60.66 -5.27
C SER A 677 -4.54 -61.58 -6.39
N ASN A 678 -5.79 -62.02 -6.28
CA ASN A 678 -6.44 -62.87 -7.28
C ASN A 678 -7.00 -62.07 -8.47
N ASP A 679 -7.31 -60.79 -8.27
CA ASP A 679 -7.96 -59.88 -9.22
C ASP A 679 -7.01 -58.80 -9.78
N GLY A 680 -5.75 -58.80 -9.36
CA GLY A 680 -4.77 -57.78 -9.74
C GLY A 680 -4.88 -56.48 -8.95
N SER A 681 -5.71 -56.42 -7.90
CA SER A 681 -5.72 -55.30 -6.94
C SER A 681 -4.37 -55.16 -6.24
N SER A 682 -4.00 -53.92 -5.90
CA SER A 682 -2.81 -53.66 -5.10
C SER A 682 -3.09 -53.97 -3.63
N GLN A 683 -2.16 -54.65 -2.98
CA GLN A 683 -2.25 -55.09 -1.59
C GLN A 683 -1.04 -54.57 -0.82
N THR A 684 -1.25 -54.10 0.42
CA THR A 684 -0.20 -53.79 1.39
C THR A 684 -0.33 -54.78 2.53
N LEU A 685 0.59 -55.74 2.61
CA LEU A 685 0.50 -56.85 3.55
C LEU A 685 1.57 -56.75 4.63
N GLY A 686 1.14 -56.87 5.89
CA GLY A 686 2.00 -56.91 7.06
C GLY A 686 1.97 -58.26 7.76
N VAL A 687 3.11 -58.63 8.34
CA VAL A 687 3.24 -59.83 9.17
C VAL A 687 3.33 -59.44 10.63
N GLY A 688 2.64 -60.21 11.47
CA GLY A 688 2.60 -59.99 12.90
C GLY A 688 3.94 -60.27 13.57
N LEU A 689 4.24 -59.53 14.64
CA LEU A 689 5.49 -59.65 15.39
C LEU A 689 5.66 -60.99 16.14
N VAL A 690 4.61 -61.77 16.35
CA VAL A 690 4.65 -63.02 17.12
C VAL A 690 4.43 -64.23 16.21
N HIS A 691 5.33 -65.22 16.30
CA HIS A 691 5.23 -66.47 15.54
C HIS A 691 5.08 -67.65 16.50
N ASN A 692 4.26 -68.64 16.12
CA ASN A 692 4.29 -69.94 16.79
C ASN A 692 5.45 -70.77 16.23
N LYS A 693 6.42 -71.13 17.09
CA LYS A 693 7.56 -71.97 16.74
C LYS A 693 7.53 -73.35 17.43
N SER A 694 6.45 -73.64 18.15
CA SER A 694 6.30 -74.86 18.94
C SER A 694 5.71 -76.02 18.14
N GLY A 695 5.21 -75.76 16.94
CA GLY A 695 4.65 -76.77 16.05
C GLY A 695 3.15 -76.87 16.19
N LEU A 696 2.43 -76.33 15.20
CA LEU A 696 0.98 -76.52 15.09
C LEU A 696 0.70 -77.40 13.88
N ALA A 697 -0.29 -78.29 14.00
CA ALA A 697 -0.83 -78.99 12.85
C ALA A 697 -1.62 -78.00 11.99
N TRP A 698 -1.66 -78.22 10.67
CA TRP A 698 -2.51 -77.45 9.77
C TRP A 698 -3.99 -77.71 10.10
N CYS A 699 -4.36 -78.99 10.23
CA CYS A 699 -5.62 -79.44 10.84
C CYS A 699 -5.44 -80.86 11.41
N THR A 700 -6.28 -81.31 12.34
CA THR A 700 -6.24 -82.68 12.86
C THR A 700 -7.05 -83.65 11.99
N SER A 701 -6.86 -84.96 12.18
CA SER A 701 -7.58 -85.99 11.40
C SER A 701 -9.09 -86.01 11.63
N SER A 702 -9.57 -85.38 12.72
CA SER A 702 -10.98 -85.21 13.05
C SER A 702 -11.61 -83.96 12.46
N ALA A 703 -10.83 -83.12 11.77
CA ALA A 703 -11.31 -81.94 11.06
C ALA A 703 -12.03 -82.34 9.77
N ASN A 704 -13.17 -81.73 9.48
CA ASN A 704 -13.98 -82.06 8.30
C ASN A 704 -13.23 -81.83 6.98
N ALA A 705 -12.34 -80.84 6.92
CA ALA A 705 -11.55 -80.51 5.73
C ALA A 705 -10.26 -81.34 5.58
N HIS A 706 -9.94 -82.24 6.52
CA HIS A 706 -8.65 -82.96 6.53
C HIS A 706 -8.39 -83.73 5.23
N SER A 707 -9.32 -84.59 4.81
CA SER A 707 -9.18 -85.46 3.62
C SER A 707 -10.01 -84.99 2.42
N LYS A 708 -10.39 -83.71 2.41
CA LYS A 708 -11.24 -83.12 1.37
C LYS A 708 -10.43 -82.24 0.43
N ASP A 709 -10.75 -82.32 -0.85
CA ASP A 709 -10.15 -81.49 -1.90
C ASP A 709 -10.94 -80.19 -2.03
N ILE A 710 -10.27 -79.06 -1.76
CA ILE A 710 -10.86 -77.72 -1.63
C ILE A 710 -10.13 -76.82 -2.62
N THR A 711 -10.58 -76.86 -3.87
CA THR A 711 -9.88 -76.21 -4.99
C THR A 711 -9.82 -74.69 -4.87
N THR A 712 -10.69 -74.08 -4.06
CA THR A 712 -10.72 -72.61 -3.85
C THR A 712 -9.55 -72.09 -3.04
N ILE A 713 -8.84 -72.94 -2.28
CA ILE A 713 -7.68 -72.55 -1.46
C ILE A 713 -6.34 -73.07 -2.03
N GLN A 714 -6.33 -73.49 -3.31
CA GLN A 714 -5.15 -74.08 -3.93
C GLN A 714 -4.30 -73.01 -4.61
N CYS A 715 -3.11 -72.79 -4.06
CA CYS A 715 -2.05 -72.00 -4.68
C CYS A 715 -0.93 -72.94 -5.11
N THR A 716 -0.62 -72.99 -6.42
CA THR A 716 0.40 -73.90 -6.95
C THR A 716 1.69 -73.15 -7.27
N PRO A 717 2.79 -73.39 -6.54
CA PRO A 717 4.10 -72.87 -6.91
C PRO A 717 4.68 -73.66 -8.08
N SER A 718 5.37 -72.98 -9.00
CA SER A 718 6.13 -73.59 -10.08
C SER A 718 7.48 -72.89 -10.29
N GLY A 719 8.49 -73.62 -10.77
CA GLY A 719 9.87 -73.13 -10.91
C GLY A 719 10.88 -73.85 -10.01
N SER A 720 12.17 -73.60 -10.24
CA SER A 720 13.29 -74.03 -9.39
C SER A 720 13.75 -72.88 -8.49
N THR A 721 14.61 -73.17 -7.51
CA THR A 721 15.01 -72.27 -6.40
C THR A 721 15.29 -70.82 -6.85
N GLY A 722 14.43 -69.86 -6.46
CA GLY A 722 14.70 -68.42 -6.58
C GLY A 722 13.60 -67.57 -7.26
N PRO A 723 13.12 -67.91 -8.47
CA PRO A 723 11.94 -67.28 -9.05
C PRO A 723 10.77 -68.28 -9.16
N TYR A 724 9.91 -68.30 -8.14
CA TYR A 724 8.66 -69.06 -8.22
C TYR A 724 7.59 -68.24 -8.93
N THR A 725 6.78 -68.92 -9.74
CA THR A 725 5.50 -68.39 -10.21
C THR A 725 4.38 -69.13 -9.49
N PHE A 726 3.25 -68.45 -9.28
CA PHE A 726 2.12 -68.99 -8.54
C PHE A 726 0.86 -68.92 -9.39
N THR A 727 0.08 -70.01 -9.39
CA THR A 727 -1.23 -70.09 -10.04
C THR A 727 -2.30 -70.51 -9.05
N GLY A 728 -3.55 -70.18 -9.32
CA GLY A 728 -4.67 -70.43 -8.40
C GLY A 728 -4.84 -69.28 -7.39
N ASP A 729 -5.17 -69.63 -6.16
CA ASP A 729 -5.45 -68.67 -5.09
C ASP A 729 -4.16 -68.09 -4.49
N LYS A 730 -3.87 -66.82 -4.75
CA LYS A 730 -2.67 -66.12 -4.26
C LYS A 730 -2.95 -65.29 -3.00
N ASN A 731 -4.21 -65.08 -2.64
CA ASN A 731 -4.64 -64.24 -1.52
C ASN A 731 -5.22 -65.11 -0.39
N GLY A 732 -4.54 -65.14 0.76
CA GLY A 732 -4.94 -66.05 1.85
C GLY A 732 -6.13 -65.58 2.66
N SER A 733 -6.63 -64.36 2.43
CA SER A 733 -7.54 -63.67 3.35
C SER A 733 -8.87 -64.38 3.56
N ASP A 734 -9.37 -65.10 2.56
CA ASP A 734 -10.66 -65.80 2.63
C ASP A 734 -10.52 -67.33 2.78
N ASN A 735 -9.29 -67.87 2.85
CA ASN A 735 -9.08 -69.31 2.84
C ASN A 735 -9.72 -70.02 4.04
N PHE A 736 -9.83 -69.35 5.19
CA PHE A 736 -10.52 -69.92 6.35
C PHE A 736 -12.05 -69.97 6.16
N GLU A 737 -12.62 -68.95 5.53
CA GLU A 737 -14.04 -68.89 5.16
C GLU A 737 -14.37 -69.95 4.10
N GLN A 738 -13.49 -70.14 3.12
CA GLN A 738 -13.62 -71.21 2.11
C GLN A 738 -13.63 -72.61 2.76
N LEU A 739 -12.78 -72.84 3.77
CA LEU A 739 -12.79 -74.08 4.56
C LEU A 739 -14.12 -74.30 5.29
N ALA A 740 -14.67 -73.23 5.87
CA ALA A 740 -15.94 -73.28 6.60
C ALA A 740 -17.12 -73.57 5.66
N ALA A 741 -17.13 -72.96 4.47
CA ALA A 741 -18.20 -73.09 3.48
C ALA A 741 -18.22 -74.47 2.81
N PHE A 742 -17.06 -75.09 2.60
CA PHE A 742 -16.93 -76.31 1.80
C PHE A 742 -17.75 -77.51 2.31
N SER A 743 -17.87 -77.71 3.62
CA SER A 743 -18.45 -78.94 4.18
C SER A 743 -19.91 -78.83 4.61
N GLY A 744 -20.50 -77.63 4.59
CA GLY A 744 -21.84 -77.36 5.12
C GLY A 744 -21.99 -77.52 6.64
N VAL A 745 -20.96 -78.00 7.35
CA VAL A 745 -20.88 -78.12 8.81
C VAL A 745 -19.55 -77.49 9.26
N SER A 746 -19.61 -76.23 9.68
CA SER A 746 -18.40 -75.47 10.07
C SER A 746 -17.86 -75.95 11.41
N ASP A 747 -16.75 -76.70 11.39
CA ASP A 747 -15.95 -77.03 12.56
C ASP A 747 -14.68 -76.17 12.67
N THR A 748 -14.53 -75.17 11.80
CA THR A 748 -13.33 -74.35 11.66
C THR A 748 -13.05 -73.48 12.89
N ALA A 749 -14.08 -73.11 13.67
CA ALA A 749 -13.92 -72.39 14.94
C ALA A 749 -13.31 -73.23 16.08
N THR A 750 -13.09 -74.53 15.89
CA THR A 750 -12.57 -75.43 16.93
C THR A 750 -11.04 -75.50 16.89
N GLU A 751 -10.37 -74.96 17.91
CA GLU A 751 -8.89 -74.96 18.02
C GLU A 751 -8.28 -76.35 17.86
N SER A 752 -8.83 -77.36 18.55
CA SER A 752 -8.34 -78.74 18.51
C SER A 752 -8.48 -79.42 17.14
N LYS A 753 -9.16 -78.78 16.18
CA LYS A 753 -9.32 -79.24 14.80
C LYS A 753 -8.48 -78.46 13.81
N TYR A 754 -8.33 -77.14 13.97
CA TYR A 754 -7.56 -76.29 13.05
C TYR A 754 -6.57 -75.40 13.81
N PRO A 755 -5.56 -75.97 14.49
CA PRO A 755 -4.73 -75.19 15.41
C PRO A 755 -3.93 -74.08 14.72
N ALA A 756 -3.40 -74.30 13.50
CA ALA A 756 -2.69 -73.26 12.76
C ALA A 756 -3.59 -72.06 12.39
N PHE A 757 -4.80 -72.31 11.89
CA PHE A 757 -5.76 -71.26 11.57
C PHE A 757 -6.33 -70.57 12.82
N TYR A 758 -6.52 -71.33 13.89
CA TYR A 758 -6.97 -70.79 15.17
C TYR A 758 -5.94 -69.80 15.75
N PHE A 759 -4.65 -70.13 15.66
CA PHE A 759 -3.57 -69.21 16.05
C PHE A 759 -3.65 -67.88 15.30
N THR A 760 -3.79 -67.90 13.98
CA THR A 760 -3.84 -66.67 13.18
C THR A 760 -5.14 -65.90 13.39
N LYS A 761 -6.28 -66.58 13.50
CA LYS A 761 -7.59 -65.92 13.69
C LYS A 761 -7.71 -65.26 15.07
N ASN A 762 -7.08 -65.83 16.08
CA ASN A 762 -7.03 -65.30 17.44
C ASN A 762 -5.67 -64.65 17.71
N TYR A 763 -5.11 -63.96 16.71
CA TYR A 763 -3.80 -63.32 16.83
C TYR A 763 -3.75 -62.27 17.95
N LYS A 764 -4.89 -61.64 18.25
CA LYS A 764 -5.04 -60.69 19.37
C LYS A 764 -4.82 -61.28 20.75
N ASP A 765 -5.02 -62.59 20.91
CA ASP A 765 -4.88 -63.29 22.18
C ASP A 765 -3.48 -63.90 22.36
N GLN A 766 -2.61 -63.77 21.35
CA GLN A 766 -1.26 -64.31 21.41
C GLN A 766 -0.38 -63.47 22.33
N THR A 767 0.37 -64.13 23.23
CA THR A 767 1.28 -63.45 24.15
C THR A 767 2.35 -62.69 23.38
N GLY A 768 2.47 -61.38 23.62
CA GLY A 768 3.39 -60.48 22.93
C GLY A 768 2.80 -59.80 21.68
N SER A 769 1.54 -60.10 21.33
CA SER A 769 0.79 -59.36 20.32
C SER A 769 0.24 -58.07 20.93
N ASN A 770 0.39 -56.96 20.21
CA ASN A 770 -0.06 -55.63 20.66
C ASN A 770 -1.39 -55.19 20.01
N VAL A 771 -2.08 -56.09 19.30
CA VAL A 771 -3.30 -55.72 18.53
C VAL A 771 -4.59 -55.74 19.36
N SER A 772 -4.59 -56.32 20.56
CA SER A 772 -5.80 -56.44 21.39
C SER A 772 -6.36 -55.06 21.77
N GLY A 773 -7.66 -54.82 21.52
CA GLY A 773 -8.30 -53.54 21.81
C GLY A 773 -7.99 -52.42 20.81
N THR A 774 -7.38 -52.75 19.67
CA THR A 774 -7.14 -51.83 18.55
C THR A 774 -8.08 -52.12 17.39
N ASP A 775 -8.20 -51.19 16.44
CA ASP A 775 -8.93 -51.43 15.18
C ASP A 775 -8.27 -52.53 14.31
N TYR A 776 -7.06 -52.96 14.70
CA TYR A 776 -6.27 -53.98 14.03
C TYR A 776 -6.38 -55.38 14.64
N GLU A 777 -7.34 -55.61 15.55
CA GLU A 777 -7.45 -56.91 16.24
C GLU A 777 -8.05 -58.05 15.40
N SER A 778 -8.77 -57.73 14.31
CA SER A 778 -9.43 -58.67 13.40
C SER A 778 -8.60 -58.98 12.13
N ASP A 779 -9.14 -59.81 11.24
CA ASP A 779 -8.66 -60.00 9.86
C ASP A 779 -7.22 -60.52 9.71
N TRP A 780 -6.71 -61.15 10.76
CA TRP A 780 -5.46 -61.90 10.73
C TRP A 780 -5.68 -63.31 10.20
N TYR A 781 -4.86 -63.72 9.23
CA TYR A 781 -5.00 -65.01 8.54
C TYR A 781 -3.67 -65.72 8.31
N LEU A 782 -3.79 -67.00 7.94
CA LEU A 782 -2.65 -67.85 7.59
C LEU A 782 -2.26 -67.59 6.13
N PRO A 783 -1.00 -67.17 5.86
CA PRO A 783 -0.59 -66.78 4.52
C PRO A 783 -0.63 -67.93 3.51
N THR A 784 -0.87 -67.63 2.24
CA THR A 784 -0.65 -68.57 1.13
C THR A 784 0.83 -68.84 0.92
N ILE A 785 1.13 -69.85 0.10
CA ILE A 785 2.50 -70.12 -0.31
C ILE A 785 3.11 -68.97 -1.13
N CYS A 786 2.29 -68.18 -1.83
CA CYS A 786 2.69 -66.97 -2.54
C CYS A 786 3.09 -65.85 -1.55
N GLU A 787 2.27 -65.60 -0.54
CA GLU A 787 2.54 -64.57 0.47
C GLU A 787 3.79 -64.90 1.31
N LEU A 788 3.96 -66.18 1.70
CA LEU A 788 5.18 -66.65 2.38
C LEU A 788 6.44 -66.46 1.53
N PHE A 789 6.35 -66.60 0.21
CA PHE A 789 7.47 -66.33 -0.68
C PHE A 789 7.90 -64.85 -0.66
N TYR A 790 6.95 -63.92 -0.58
CA TYR A 790 7.28 -62.50 -0.44
C TYR A 790 7.82 -62.14 0.94
N ILE A 791 7.40 -62.84 2.00
CA ILE A 791 8.08 -62.77 3.31
C ILE A 791 9.54 -63.21 3.17
N TRP A 792 9.81 -64.32 2.48
CA TRP A 792 11.18 -64.79 2.23
C TRP A 792 12.02 -63.78 1.47
N LYS A 793 11.47 -63.23 0.38
CA LYS A 793 12.14 -62.23 -0.47
C LYS A 793 12.60 -61.01 0.34
N ASN A 794 11.83 -60.63 1.36
CA ASN A 794 12.07 -59.48 2.22
C ASN A 794 12.50 -59.86 3.65
N LYS A 795 12.89 -61.12 3.88
CA LYS A 795 13.11 -61.68 5.21
C LYS A 795 14.12 -60.89 6.04
N SER A 796 15.23 -60.47 5.44
CA SER A 796 16.29 -59.74 6.15
C SER A 796 15.76 -58.45 6.75
N THR A 797 14.95 -57.71 5.99
CA THR A 797 14.32 -56.47 6.44
C THR A 797 13.28 -56.78 7.51
N VAL A 798 12.38 -57.72 7.26
CA VAL A 798 11.31 -58.08 8.19
C VAL A 798 11.85 -58.56 9.54
N ASP A 799 12.90 -59.40 9.54
CA ASP A 799 13.55 -59.87 10.77
C ASP A 799 14.21 -58.75 11.57
N ALA A 800 14.89 -57.84 10.88
CA ALA A 800 15.56 -56.72 11.53
C ALA A 800 14.55 -55.77 12.18
N VAL A 801 13.45 -55.48 11.49
CA VAL A 801 12.36 -54.64 12.01
C VAL A 801 11.61 -55.36 13.14
N SER A 802 11.28 -56.63 12.96
CA SER A 802 10.58 -57.41 14.00
C SER A 802 11.39 -57.44 15.30
N GLU A 803 12.69 -57.71 15.24
CA GLU A 803 13.56 -57.66 16.41
C GLU A 803 13.66 -56.26 17.03
N LEU A 804 13.74 -55.21 16.21
CA LEU A 804 13.76 -53.83 16.67
C LEU A 804 12.50 -53.48 17.50
N CYS A 805 11.35 -54.00 17.09
CA CYS A 805 10.06 -53.87 17.77
C CYS A 805 9.87 -54.85 18.95
N GLY A 806 10.84 -55.71 19.26
CA GLY A 806 10.74 -56.73 20.31
C GLY A 806 9.99 -58.01 19.91
N GLY A 807 9.75 -58.20 18.61
CA GLY A 807 9.10 -59.36 18.01
C GLY A 807 10.03 -60.54 17.72
N SER A 808 9.46 -61.55 17.09
CA SER A 808 10.10 -62.80 16.70
C SER A 808 10.73 -62.72 15.32
N LYS A 809 12.00 -63.13 15.22
CA LYS A 809 12.65 -63.43 13.93
C LYS A 809 12.14 -64.73 13.31
N PHE A 810 12.15 -64.81 11.99
CA PHE A 810 12.06 -66.04 11.22
C PHE A 810 13.34 -66.87 11.34
N GLY A 811 13.20 -68.16 11.68
CA GLY A 811 14.35 -69.07 11.77
C GLY A 811 15.01 -69.29 10.41
N ASN A 812 16.34 -69.43 10.37
CA ASN A 812 17.09 -69.65 9.12
C ASN A 812 16.70 -70.95 8.40
N SER A 813 16.20 -71.95 9.13
CA SER A 813 15.76 -73.24 8.59
C SER A 813 14.32 -73.59 8.98
N GLY A 814 13.51 -72.59 9.35
CA GLY A 814 12.14 -72.79 9.80
C GLY A 814 11.19 -73.05 8.63
N TRP A 815 10.43 -74.14 8.71
CA TRP A 815 9.29 -74.38 7.82
C TRP A 815 8.06 -73.69 8.38
N TYR A 816 7.33 -72.96 7.53
CA TYR A 816 6.10 -72.26 7.88
C TYR A 816 4.94 -72.85 7.10
N TRP A 817 3.83 -73.09 7.78
CA TRP A 817 2.58 -73.51 7.14
C TRP A 817 2.04 -72.40 6.24
N SER A 818 1.59 -72.79 5.05
CA SER A 818 0.69 -71.97 4.25
C SER A 818 -0.77 -72.41 4.42
N SER A 819 -1.71 -71.53 4.12
CA SER A 819 -3.13 -71.88 3.94
C SER A 819 -3.39 -72.66 2.64
N SER A 820 -2.39 -72.74 1.74
CA SER A 820 -2.53 -73.35 0.42
C SER A 820 -2.54 -74.88 0.48
N GLN A 821 -3.62 -75.49 0.00
CA GLN A 821 -3.71 -76.95 -0.14
C GLN A 821 -2.91 -77.47 -1.34
N LEU A 822 -2.33 -78.68 -1.22
CA LEU A 822 -1.68 -79.38 -2.33
C LEU A 822 -2.71 -79.95 -3.32
N VAL A 823 -2.59 -79.59 -4.60
CA VAL A 823 -3.50 -80.03 -5.69
C VAL A 823 -3.54 -81.56 -5.85
N SER A 824 -2.41 -82.25 -5.69
CA SER A 824 -2.33 -83.69 -5.94
C SER A 824 -2.77 -84.56 -4.76
N THR A 825 -2.95 -84.00 -3.56
CA THR A 825 -3.23 -84.79 -2.36
C THR A 825 -3.99 -83.99 -1.31
N ALA A 826 -5.28 -84.30 -1.15
CA ALA A 826 -6.20 -83.60 -0.27
C ALA A 826 -5.77 -83.53 1.21
N SER A 827 -5.03 -84.54 1.72
CA SER A 827 -4.53 -84.57 3.09
C SER A 827 -3.25 -83.75 3.33
N HIS A 828 -2.76 -83.04 2.31
CA HIS A 828 -1.50 -82.27 2.39
C HIS A 828 -1.72 -80.78 2.13
N ALA A 829 -0.84 -79.97 2.70
CA ALA A 829 -0.76 -78.53 2.47
C ALA A 829 0.70 -78.13 2.19
N TYR A 830 0.90 -76.98 1.54
CA TYR A 830 2.24 -76.49 1.26
C TYR A 830 2.89 -75.87 2.50
N LEU A 831 4.20 -76.08 2.59
CA LEU A 831 5.11 -75.51 3.58
C LEU A 831 6.16 -74.68 2.85
N PHE A 832 6.52 -73.52 3.40
CA PHE A 832 7.63 -72.71 2.89
C PHE A 832 8.78 -72.68 3.89
N ASN A 833 9.97 -73.01 3.44
CA ASN A 833 11.20 -72.79 4.17
C ASN A 833 11.73 -71.41 3.82
N LEU A 834 11.95 -70.58 4.84
CA LEU A 834 12.47 -69.22 4.66
C LEU A 834 13.98 -69.17 4.35
N SER A 835 14.56 -70.27 3.87
CA SER A 835 15.77 -70.33 3.04
C SER A 835 15.49 -70.31 1.52
N GLY A 836 14.22 -70.32 1.09
CA GLY A 836 13.82 -70.20 -0.31
C GLY A 836 13.38 -71.49 -0.98
N PHE A 837 12.87 -72.46 -0.22
CA PHE A 837 12.39 -73.74 -0.73
C PHE A 837 10.95 -73.98 -0.27
N TRP A 838 10.13 -74.62 -1.10
CA TRP A 838 8.82 -75.12 -0.68
C TRP A 838 8.80 -76.65 -0.64
N GLN A 839 7.93 -77.20 0.21
CA GLN A 839 7.60 -78.63 0.31
C GLN A 839 6.10 -78.76 0.58
N TYR A 840 5.63 -79.99 0.72
CA TYR A 840 4.30 -80.29 1.23
C TYR A 840 4.41 -81.26 2.40
N GLY A 841 3.45 -81.19 3.32
CA GLY A 841 3.38 -82.04 4.50
C GLY A 841 1.96 -82.49 4.77
N ASP A 842 1.82 -83.62 5.49
CA ASP A 842 0.54 -84.09 5.98
C ASP A 842 -0.04 -83.06 6.95
N LYS A 843 -1.29 -82.63 6.71
CA LYS A 843 -1.96 -81.58 7.48
C LYS A 843 -2.00 -81.85 8.98
N THR A 844 -1.95 -83.12 9.40
CA THR A 844 -2.06 -83.55 10.81
C THR A 844 -0.75 -83.51 11.58
N THR A 845 0.36 -83.31 10.88
CA THR A 845 1.69 -83.34 11.49
C THR A 845 2.08 -81.98 12.04
N THR A 846 2.73 -81.98 13.21
CA THR A 846 3.37 -80.78 13.79
C THR A 846 4.82 -80.62 13.32
N SER A 847 5.33 -81.63 12.59
CA SER A 847 6.67 -81.67 12.00
C SER A 847 6.63 -82.32 10.62
N ASN A 848 7.45 -81.85 9.69
CA ASN A 848 7.60 -82.50 8.39
C ASN A 848 8.24 -83.91 8.50
N ALA A 849 8.35 -84.62 7.37
CA ALA A 849 8.94 -85.97 7.29
C ALA A 849 10.41 -86.06 7.77
N GLN A 850 11.07 -84.92 7.98
CA GLN A 850 12.45 -84.80 8.47
C GLN A 850 12.50 -84.46 9.98
N GLY A 851 11.35 -84.45 10.67
CA GLY A 851 11.24 -84.11 12.09
C GLY A 851 11.36 -82.62 12.40
N ILE A 852 11.28 -81.74 11.39
CA ILE A 852 11.39 -80.29 11.57
C ILE A 852 10.01 -79.71 11.86
N ILE A 853 9.92 -78.96 12.96
CA ILE A 853 8.70 -78.33 13.48
C ILE A 853 8.13 -77.32 12.47
N SER A 854 6.83 -77.44 12.18
CA SER A 854 6.10 -76.51 11.31
C SER A 854 5.60 -75.29 12.09
N SER A 855 6.23 -74.15 11.84
CA SER A 855 5.91 -72.86 12.46
C SER A 855 4.70 -72.18 11.80
N VAL A 856 4.13 -71.20 12.48
CA VAL A 856 3.00 -70.39 11.98
C VAL A 856 3.27 -68.91 12.23
N CYS A 857 2.98 -68.07 11.23
CA CYS A 857 2.89 -66.62 11.35
C CYS A 857 1.50 -66.16 10.89
N ALA A 858 1.05 -65.03 11.42
CA ALA A 858 -0.20 -64.39 11.01
C ALA A 858 0.12 -63.18 10.13
N ILE A 859 -0.65 -62.97 9.08
CA ILE A 859 -0.56 -61.77 8.23
C ILE A 859 -1.92 -61.08 8.13
N ARG A 860 -1.91 -59.80 7.72
CA ARG A 860 -3.08 -58.96 7.51
C ARG A 860 -2.82 -57.91 6.42
N ALA A 861 -3.88 -57.48 5.74
CA ALA A 861 -3.86 -56.32 4.84
C ALA A 861 -4.06 -54.99 5.61
N PHE A 862 -3.37 -53.94 5.14
CA PHE A 862 -3.43 -52.58 5.68
C PHE A 862 -3.77 -51.59 4.56
N ASP A 863 -4.66 -50.63 4.84
CA ASP A 863 -5.20 -49.68 3.86
C ASP A 863 -4.66 -48.24 4.01
#